data_AF-A0A7Y5PWN8-F1
#
_entry.id   AF-A0A7Y5PWN8-F1
#
_cell.length_a   1.000
_cell.length_b   1.000
_cell.length_c   1.000
_cell.angle_alpha   90.00
_cell.angle_beta   90.00
_cell.angle_gamma   90.00
#
_symmetry.space_group_name_H-M   'P 1'
#
loop_
_entity.id
_entity.type
_entity.pdbx_description
1 polymer ?
#
loop_
_entity_poly.entity_id
_entity_poly.type
_entity_poly.pdbx_seq_one_letter_code
_entity_poly.pdbx_strand_id
1 'polypeptide(L)'
;MNRRIVWSAAALGVFSPAVLAGAQVQEVKTERTLDTRGYTLSGELLLFPRVEQALPAGWTLGVVGTSADTSLLANLQGLADLYRDAKGLAGFVSQAMSTGPGQFVLTSPTGEQWGFADLSVALYDGKWTVLANSGELAGRPVFEIAQKDSAFFERGDDFSLTGELVLSSQLAAEVGLASQERLPVGALTLLGSAMFDPAHPVTLAAPAPSAAVIGPDVIVSTIGSTFSEYGAVGTIGGYAVTTVSCNVGDQDAIWIDCSSGANCNQHPVIGTQLYRFKSVNGATRFEQVGMSWLKHGFCAADAPSCTTINPNGISNPTYISNSSCDWLGKFATDTYSASLNGSQSNCGPRSEIQSWTGYFPYPYVLAGDSSTVIGKRLQVDRNDLDPALNSGAQYWGEVVYICTDEPEANRYNNYSVRETTVGSLSGGQYNLSFASSTIPLISAVQRWAQIDSGVTISHVDVPGDGRIYLARKVTNLGGGQFHYEYALFNMNSDRGAQQISIPLGNGSGATNVEFHDVPYHSGEPYVGTDWTSTVNPGANISWASQTYAQNVNANALRWSTTYNYRFRSTGAPAPGNITVTLFKPGTPTTITFTGVDVPGGSNCPDSDGDGVNDCLDGCPNDPNKIAPGQCGCGVLDTDSDGDGVANCVDGCPNDPLKTAPGLCGCGVSDVDSDGDGVANCLDGCPNDPLKTQPGVCGCGVADADFDGDGDLDCVDNCPTLYNPAQADADGDGIGNVCDNCPQDPNPNQLDQDQDYIGDACDNCPLSFNPPQADSDGDGVGDDCDGCPNDPNKAAPGVCGCGVADTDGDGDGTPDCNDGCPNDPLKTAPGACGCGVADTDTDGDGVADCTDNCDNLANPSQADCDQDGVGDVCELAAGTQWDVDNDLIPDQCQACPSILSYCTAGTTTSGCNATMSASGNPSLSAPSGFVLTASNVEGQKQGLLFYGVLGPKNTVWAPGSSSVLCVKSPTQRLPASNTGGTSGACDGTIAVDFQSYLATHPAALGQPFVAGTVVNVQAWFRDPPAPGTTSLSNGLQFTTCP
;
A
#
# COMPACT_ATOMS: atom_id res chain seq x y z
N MET A 1 -27.55 -10.62 -5.77
CA MET A 1 -28.39 -11.77 -5.35
C MET A 1 -27.52 -12.76 -4.59
N ASN A 2 -28.10 -13.65 -3.78
CA ASN A 2 -27.43 -14.64 -2.91
C ASN A 2 -26.36 -15.48 -3.67
N ARG A 3 -25.31 -16.04 -3.04
CA ARG A 3 -25.33 -17.06 -1.94
C ARG A 3 -24.05 -17.11 -1.08
N ARG A 4 -24.14 -17.78 0.08
CA ARG A 4 -23.04 -18.20 0.98
C ARG A 4 -22.45 -19.57 0.58
N ILE A 5 -21.12 -19.77 0.74
CA ILE A 5 -20.38 -21.00 1.15
C ILE A 5 -19.11 -20.51 1.90
N VAL A 6 -18.58 -20.96 3.06
CA VAL A 6 -18.82 -22.04 4.06
C VAL A 6 -17.81 -23.21 4.05
N TRP A 7 -16.76 -23.12 4.92
CA TRP A 7 -15.89 -24.20 5.48
C TRP A 7 -14.95 -24.94 4.48
N SER A 8 -13.80 -25.55 4.84
CA SER A 8 -12.93 -25.55 6.05
C SER A 8 -11.55 -26.15 5.71
N ALA A 9 -10.51 -25.93 6.53
CA ALA A 9 -9.17 -26.52 6.34
C ALA A 9 -9.00 -27.88 7.07
N ALA A 10 -8.17 -28.78 6.52
CA ALA A 10 -7.74 -30.04 7.17
C ALA A 10 -6.47 -30.63 6.52
N ALA A 11 -5.69 -31.38 7.32
CA ALA A 11 -4.57 -32.27 6.98
C ALA A 11 -3.19 -31.65 6.58
N LEU A 12 -2.23 -31.74 7.53
CA LEU A 12 -0.87 -32.34 7.45
C LEU A 12 0.00 -32.02 6.21
N GLY A 13 1.21 -31.44 6.36
CA GLY A 13 2.46 -32.15 6.72
C GLY A 13 3.27 -32.51 5.44
N VAL A 14 4.60 -32.50 5.32
CA VAL A 14 5.76 -32.49 6.25
C VAL A 14 6.97 -31.81 5.55
N PHE A 15 8.07 -31.54 6.28
CA PHE A 15 9.47 -31.24 5.86
C PHE A 15 10.04 -29.81 6.07
N SER A 16 11.38 -29.75 6.09
CA SER A 16 12.24 -28.80 6.79
C SER A 16 12.83 -27.67 5.90
N PRO A 17 13.33 -26.56 6.50
CA PRO A 17 13.64 -25.34 5.76
C PRO A 17 15.03 -25.34 5.09
N ALA A 18 15.09 -25.43 3.75
CA ALA A 18 16.24 -25.01 2.96
C ALA A 18 15.91 -24.68 1.48
N VAL A 19 16.00 -23.39 1.13
CA VAL A 19 16.34 -22.84 -0.22
C VAL A 19 15.55 -23.34 -1.45
N LEU A 20 14.58 -22.53 -1.90
CA LEU A 20 14.31 -22.13 -3.31
C LEU A 20 13.07 -21.20 -3.29
N ALA A 21 13.19 -19.86 -3.27
CA ALA A 21 13.64 -19.01 -4.38
C ALA A 21 12.84 -19.20 -5.69
N GLY A 22 11.54 -18.90 -5.68
CA GLY A 22 10.73 -18.84 -6.92
C GLY A 22 9.23 -18.59 -6.75
N ALA A 23 8.79 -17.37 -7.08
CA ALA A 23 7.41 -16.98 -7.46
C ALA A 23 6.24 -17.08 -6.44
N GLN A 24 5.85 -15.90 -5.92
CA GLN A 24 4.50 -15.31 -6.00
C GLN A 24 3.28 -16.06 -5.39
N VAL A 25 2.71 -15.47 -4.34
CA VAL A 25 1.26 -15.50 -4.04
C VAL A 25 0.71 -14.06 -4.13
N GLN A 26 -0.55 -13.90 -4.51
CA GLN A 26 -1.12 -12.61 -4.92
C GLN A 26 -1.78 -11.82 -3.78
N GLU A 27 -1.51 -10.51 -3.80
CA GLU A 27 -2.31 -9.37 -3.32
C GLU A 27 -3.78 -9.69 -2.99
N VAL A 28 -4.20 -9.42 -1.75
CA VAL A 28 -5.61 -9.43 -1.35
C VAL A 28 -6.29 -8.17 -1.88
N LYS A 29 -6.97 -8.29 -3.02
CA LYS A 29 -7.77 -7.20 -3.58
C LYS A 29 -9.03 -6.90 -2.77
N THR A 30 -9.16 -5.65 -2.34
CA THR A 30 -10.43 -5.01 -1.98
C THR A 30 -10.72 -3.88 -2.98
N GLU A 31 -11.91 -3.88 -3.59
CA GLU A 31 -12.22 -2.94 -4.70
C GLU A 31 -12.89 -1.63 -4.23
N ARG A 32 -12.04 -0.61 -4.08
CA ARG A 32 -12.24 0.83 -4.39
C ARG A 32 -13.58 1.54 -4.11
N THR A 33 -13.46 2.65 -3.39
CA THR A 33 -13.92 4.01 -3.80
C THR A 33 -13.20 5.07 -2.93
N LEU A 34 -12.72 6.25 -3.37
CA LEU A 34 -12.17 6.75 -4.65
C LEU A 34 -11.59 8.19 -4.41
N ASP A 35 -10.40 8.54 -4.93
CA ASP A 35 -9.71 9.86 -4.83
C ASP A 35 -9.26 10.24 -3.39
N THR A 36 -8.13 10.92 -3.11
CA THR A 36 -7.22 11.74 -3.94
C THR A 36 -5.73 11.37 -3.79
N ARG A 37 -4.82 12.09 -4.44
CA ARG A 37 -3.36 11.83 -4.43
C ARG A 37 -2.65 12.45 -3.22
N GLY A 38 -2.66 11.74 -2.10
CA GLY A 38 -1.60 11.76 -1.10
C GLY A 38 -0.78 10.46 -1.14
N TYR A 39 0.35 10.40 -0.43
CA TYR A 39 1.01 9.12 -0.14
C TYR A 39 0.22 8.41 0.97
N THR A 40 -0.60 7.43 0.61
CA THR A 40 -1.33 6.63 1.61
C THR A 40 -0.36 5.70 2.35
N LEU A 41 0.04 6.12 3.55
CA LEU A 41 0.86 5.32 4.45
C LEU A 41 -0.01 4.61 5.47
N SER A 42 0.06 3.29 5.47
CA SER A 42 -0.56 2.42 6.47
C SER A 42 0.32 2.37 7.70
N GLY A 43 0.10 3.28 8.65
CA GLY A 43 0.74 3.32 9.96
C GLY A 43 -0.27 3.64 11.05
N GLU A 44 0.04 3.25 12.29
CA GLU A 44 -0.78 3.56 13.46
C GLU A 44 -0.46 4.96 13.99
N LEU A 45 -1.45 5.66 14.55
CA LEU A 45 -1.31 7.02 15.09
C LEU A 45 -1.57 7.00 16.60
N LEU A 46 -0.49 6.91 17.38
CA LEU A 46 -0.54 6.97 18.84
C LEU A 46 -0.45 8.44 19.30
N LEU A 47 -1.15 8.78 20.39
CA LEU A 47 -1.22 10.12 20.96
C LEU A 47 -0.98 10.07 22.48
N PHE A 48 0.17 10.56 22.93
CA PHE A 48 0.59 10.54 24.34
C PHE A 48 0.61 11.95 24.94
N PRO A 49 -0.37 12.39 25.76
CA PRO A 49 -0.32 13.70 26.41
C PRO A 49 0.74 13.71 27.55
N ARG A 50 1.69 14.65 27.52
CA ARG A 50 2.61 14.88 28.65
C ARG A 50 1.84 15.42 29.86
N VAL A 51 2.22 14.99 31.06
CA VAL A 51 1.52 15.32 32.32
C VAL A 51 1.66 16.82 32.71
N GLU A 52 2.80 17.45 32.39
CA GLU A 52 3.05 18.88 32.68
C GLU A 52 3.26 19.74 31.42
N GLN A 53 2.20 19.91 30.61
CA GLN A 53 1.95 21.21 29.98
C GLN A 53 0.48 21.37 29.58
N ALA A 54 -0.20 22.31 30.23
CA ALA A 54 -1.63 22.52 30.03
C ALA A 54 -1.91 23.42 28.82
N LEU A 55 -2.97 23.09 28.09
CA LEU A 55 -3.72 24.10 27.33
C LEU A 55 -4.07 25.27 28.27
N PRO A 56 -4.05 26.54 27.82
CA PRO A 56 -4.29 27.70 28.68
C PRO A 56 -5.54 27.56 29.57
N ALA A 57 -5.44 28.02 30.82
CA ALA A 57 -6.30 27.57 31.91
C ALA A 57 -7.82 27.56 31.58
N GLY A 58 -8.39 26.35 31.55
CA GLY A 58 -9.81 26.08 31.27
C GLY A 58 -10.09 25.42 29.91
N TRP A 59 -9.10 25.32 29.02
CA TRP A 59 -9.17 24.51 27.81
C TRP A 59 -8.86 23.02 28.11
N THR A 60 -9.54 22.09 27.45
CA THR A 60 -9.30 20.63 27.58
C THR A 60 -9.43 19.90 26.23
N LEU A 61 -8.74 18.78 26.08
CA LEU A 61 -8.88 17.85 24.95
C LEU A 61 -9.43 16.51 25.49
N GLY A 62 -10.34 15.86 24.77
CA GLY A 62 -10.92 14.59 25.21
C GLY A 62 -11.74 13.88 24.12
N VAL A 63 -12.40 12.77 24.50
CA VAL A 63 -13.16 11.90 23.58
C VAL A 63 -14.58 11.63 24.07
N VAL A 64 -15.55 11.53 23.15
CA VAL A 64 -16.99 11.46 23.47
C VAL A 64 -17.67 10.24 22.80
N GLY A 65 -18.19 9.32 23.61
CA GLY A 65 -19.34 8.46 23.21
C GLY A 65 -19.12 6.94 23.06
N THR A 66 -19.16 6.22 24.19
CA THR A 66 -19.71 4.85 24.38
C THR A 66 -19.99 3.93 23.16
N SER A 67 -19.34 2.77 23.06
CA SER A 67 -19.96 1.46 23.40
C SER A 67 -19.10 0.24 23.03
N ALA A 68 -19.28 -0.83 23.79
CA ALA A 68 -18.48 -2.06 23.82
C ALA A 68 -18.37 -2.87 22.50
N ASP A 69 -17.13 -3.20 22.13
CA ASP A 69 -16.74 -4.55 21.69
C ASP A 69 -15.30 -4.84 22.15
N THR A 70 -15.12 -5.75 23.11
CA THR A 70 -13.81 -6.02 23.74
C THR A 70 -12.99 -7.06 22.98
N SER A 71 -13.50 -7.63 21.89
CA SER A 71 -12.86 -8.75 21.17
C SER A 71 -11.76 -8.32 20.19
N LEU A 72 -11.70 -7.04 19.81
CA LEU A 72 -10.72 -6.51 18.85
C LEU A 72 -9.51 -5.82 19.51
N LEU A 73 -9.58 -5.52 20.80
CA LEU A 73 -8.53 -4.80 21.55
C LEU A 73 -7.30 -5.68 21.85
N ALA A 74 -7.52 -6.94 22.25
CA ALA A 74 -6.46 -7.83 22.74
C ALA A 74 -5.32 -8.04 21.73
N ASN A 75 -5.62 -8.19 20.43
CA ASN A 75 -4.62 -8.47 19.39
C ASN A 75 -3.79 -7.25 18.94
N LEU A 76 -4.03 -6.05 19.51
CA LEU A 76 -3.16 -4.89 19.40
C LEU A 76 -2.52 -4.50 20.75
N GLN A 77 -2.96 -5.12 21.85
CA GLN A 77 -2.44 -4.86 23.19
C GLN A 77 -0.94 -5.18 23.26
N GLY A 78 -0.55 -6.42 22.92
CA GLY A 78 0.81 -6.95 23.04
C GLY A 78 1.85 -6.46 22.02
N LEU A 79 1.49 -5.56 21.09
CA LEU A 79 2.47 -4.77 20.32
C LEU A 79 2.66 -3.36 20.91
N ALA A 80 1.79 -2.94 21.82
CA ALA A 80 1.83 -1.64 22.48
C ALA A 80 2.35 -1.68 23.93
N ASP A 81 2.58 -2.87 24.51
CA ASP A 81 3.27 -3.02 25.80
C ASP A 81 4.78 -2.74 25.70
N LEU A 82 5.37 -2.81 24.50
CA LEU A 82 6.75 -2.34 24.24
C LEU A 82 6.92 -0.81 24.29
N TYR A 83 5.85 -0.07 24.61
CA TYR A 83 5.78 1.41 24.63
C TYR A 83 4.89 1.95 25.76
N ARG A 84 4.64 1.14 26.81
CA ARG A 84 3.85 1.51 27.98
C ARG A 84 4.68 1.46 29.26
N ASP A 85 5.35 2.55 29.59
CA ASP A 85 5.62 2.85 30.99
C ASP A 85 5.48 4.35 31.29
N ALA A 86 4.29 4.71 31.79
CA ALA A 86 3.93 6.02 32.33
C ALA A 86 2.51 5.96 32.95
N LYS A 87 2.40 6.06 34.28
CA LYS A 87 1.11 5.99 35.01
C LYS A 87 0.30 7.29 34.89
N GLY A 88 -1.03 7.23 35.08
CA GLY A 88 -1.81 8.43 35.42
C GLY A 88 -3.32 8.45 35.15
N LEU A 89 -3.84 7.62 34.24
CA LEU A 89 -5.27 7.40 34.00
C LEU A 89 -6.07 8.61 33.46
N ALA A 90 -5.89 8.94 32.17
CA ALA A 90 -6.77 9.84 31.41
C ALA A 90 -7.09 9.32 30.00
N GLY A 91 -7.95 8.28 29.92
CA GLY A 91 -8.69 7.92 28.70
C GLY A 91 -7.87 7.44 27.49
N PHE A 92 -7.47 6.17 27.48
CA PHE A 92 -6.88 5.52 26.30
C PHE A 92 -7.92 5.40 25.16
N VAL A 93 -7.57 5.85 23.95
CA VAL A 93 -8.43 5.74 22.75
C VAL A 93 -7.58 5.35 21.55
N SER A 94 -7.28 4.05 21.45
CA SER A 94 -6.83 3.44 20.20
C SER A 94 -8.05 3.01 19.38
N GLN A 95 -8.15 3.51 18.15
CA GLN A 95 -9.06 3.03 17.12
C GLN A 95 -8.39 3.22 15.76
N ALA A 96 -8.32 2.15 14.97
CA ALA A 96 -7.82 2.21 13.60
C ALA A 96 -8.67 3.18 12.75
N MET A 97 -8.14 3.66 11.62
CA MET A 97 -8.71 4.66 10.70
C MET A 97 -10.08 4.26 10.09
N SER A 98 -11.12 4.15 10.91
CA SER A 98 -12.41 3.55 10.56
C SER A 98 -13.50 3.84 11.61
N THR A 99 -13.60 5.08 12.11
CA THR A 99 -14.66 5.46 13.06
C THR A 99 -15.36 6.78 12.71
N GLY A 100 -16.62 6.86 13.13
CA GLY A 100 -17.54 7.90 12.69
C GLY A 100 -17.25 9.31 13.23
N PRO A 101 -17.92 10.34 12.68
CA PRO A 101 -17.61 11.73 12.98
C PRO A 101 -17.84 12.10 14.46
N GLY A 102 -16.87 12.82 15.03
CA GLY A 102 -17.01 13.51 16.32
C GLY A 102 -16.32 12.86 17.52
N GLN A 103 -15.30 12.00 17.33
CA GLN A 103 -14.65 11.31 18.45
C GLN A 103 -13.66 12.16 19.25
N PHE A 104 -12.69 12.84 18.62
CA PHE A 104 -11.75 13.72 19.35
C PHE A 104 -12.30 15.14 19.40
N VAL A 105 -12.27 15.76 20.58
CA VAL A 105 -12.97 17.01 20.86
C VAL A 105 -12.11 17.97 21.70
N LEU A 106 -11.74 19.11 21.12
CA LEU A 106 -11.17 20.25 21.85
C LEU A 106 -12.32 21.02 22.52
N THR A 107 -12.18 21.39 23.79
CA THR A 107 -13.21 22.09 24.59
C THR A 107 -12.65 23.38 25.19
N SER A 108 -13.43 24.47 25.14
CA SER A 108 -13.04 25.80 25.66
C SER A 108 -13.44 26.03 27.13
N PRO A 109 -12.90 27.07 27.80
CA PRO A 109 -13.35 27.53 29.11
C PRO A 109 -14.82 27.97 29.16
N THR A 110 -15.46 28.20 28.00
CA THR A 110 -16.90 28.52 27.89
C THR A 110 -17.77 27.29 27.62
N GLY A 111 -17.18 26.10 27.48
CA GLY A 111 -17.89 24.85 27.18
C GLY A 111 -18.25 24.66 25.71
N GLU A 112 -17.62 25.44 24.82
CA GLU A 112 -17.71 25.24 23.37
C GLU A 112 -16.80 24.09 22.95
N GLN A 113 -17.19 23.31 21.94
CA GLN A 113 -16.55 22.06 21.56
C GLN A 113 -16.34 21.97 20.05
N TRP A 114 -15.15 21.54 19.62
CA TRP A 114 -14.79 21.32 18.22
C TRP A 114 -14.39 19.87 17.97
N GLY A 115 -15.20 19.15 17.21
CA GLY A 115 -15.00 17.73 16.90
C GLY A 115 -14.16 17.50 15.65
N PHE A 116 -13.17 16.60 15.74
CA PHE A 116 -12.39 16.10 14.61
C PHE A 116 -12.31 14.57 14.61
N ALA A 117 -12.30 13.99 13.43
CA ALA A 117 -12.18 12.56 13.17
C ALA A 117 -11.40 12.33 11.86
N ASP A 118 -10.97 11.08 11.63
CA ASP A 118 -10.11 10.66 10.51
C ASP A 118 -8.87 11.55 10.33
N LEU A 119 -7.71 11.18 10.88
CA LEU A 119 -6.48 11.98 10.76
C LEU A 119 -5.57 11.50 9.61
N SER A 120 -4.88 12.44 8.94
CA SER A 120 -3.82 12.14 7.95
C SER A 120 -2.56 12.97 8.22
N VAL A 121 -1.41 12.49 7.76
CA VAL A 121 -0.11 13.17 7.96
C VAL A 121 0.46 13.58 6.60
N ALA A 122 0.84 14.86 6.48
CA ALA A 122 1.35 15.45 5.25
C ALA A 122 2.49 16.45 5.56
N LEU A 123 3.31 16.75 4.55
CA LEU A 123 4.26 17.85 4.61
C LEU A 123 3.54 19.16 4.20
N TYR A 124 3.33 20.06 5.16
CA TYR A 124 2.58 21.31 5.02
C TYR A 124 3.43 22.47 5.56
N ASP A 125 3.59 23.54 4.76
CA ASP A 125 4.53 24.66 5.02
C ASP A 125 5.93 24.20 5.48
N GLY A 126 6.46 23.15 4.83
CA GLY A 126 7.77 22.56 5.12
C GLY A 126 7.86 21.69 6.38
N LYS A 127 6.79 21.58 7.17
CA LYS A 127 6.72 20.75 8.39
C LYS A 127 5.85 19.53 8.19
N TRP A 128 6.17 18.43 8.88
CA TRP A 128 5.22 17.33 9.02
C TRP A 128 4.06 17.79 9.91
N THR A 129 2.84 17.58 9.45
CA THR A 129 1.62 18.22 9.98
C THR A 129 0.47 17.22 9.93
N VAL A 130 -0.34 17.18 10.99
CA VAL A 130 -1.53 16.31 11.07
C VAL A 130 -2.77 17.10 10.67
N LEU A 131 -3.41 16.64 9.59
CA LEU A 131 -4.65 17.17 9.06
C LEU A 131 -5.83 16.35 9.59
N ALA A 132 -6.93 17.01 9.95
CA ALA A 132 -8.21 16.32 10.11
C ALA A 132 -8.90 16.18 8.75
N ASN A 133 -9.41 15.00 8.43
CA ASN A 133 -10.10 14.70 7.18
C ASN A 133 -11.64 14.75 7.36
N SER A 134 -12.15 14.59 8.58
CA SER A 134 -13.59 14.72 8.89
C SER A 134 -13.86 15.45 10.22
N GLY A 135 -15.13 15.81 10.46
CA GLY A 135 -15.54 16.67 11.58
C GLY A 135 -15.59 18.17 11.22
N GLU A 136 -15.62 19.03 12.23
CA GLU A 136 -15.74 20.49 12.10
C GLU A 136 -14.43 21.16 11.69
N LEU A 137 -13.30 20.45 11.84
CA LEU A 137 -11.97 20.89 11.41
C LEU A 137 -11.48 20.14 10.15
N ALA A 138 -12.40 19.55 9.37
CA ALA A 138 -12.05 18.82 8.15
C ALA A 138 -11.29 19.69 7.11
N GLY A 139 -10.22 19.13 6.54
CA GLY A 139 -9.30 19.80 5.61
C GLY A 139 -8.29 20.73 6.27
N ARG A 140 -8.20 20.77 7.62
CA ARG A 140 -7.38 21.75 8.35
C ARG A 140 -6.18 21.11 9.06
N PRO A 141 -5.04 21.83 9.19
CA PRO A 141 -3.98 21.43 10.11
C PRO A 141 -4.45 21.61 11.56
N VAL A 142 -4.66 20.50 12.26
CA VAL A 142 -5.02 20.51 13.69
C VAL A 142 -3.77 20.56 14.55
N PHE A 143 -2.71 19.84 14.13
CA PHE A 143 -1.46 19.75 14.84
C PHE A 143 -0.25 19.88 13.90
N GLU A 144 0.81 20.55 14.36
CA GLU A 144 2.13 20.52 13.72
C GLU A 144 3.05 19.55 14.49
N ILE A 145 3.99 18.90 13.80
CA ILE A 145 5.06 18.15 14.47
C ILE A 145 6.23 19.11 14.71
N ALA A 146 6.50 19.40 15.98
CA ALA A 146 7.64 20.20 16.41
C ALA A 146 8.92 19.36 16.29
N GLN A 147 9.86 19.85 15.48
CA GLN A 147 11.14 19.16 15.26
C GLN A 147 12.01 19.19 16.53
N LYS A 148 12.21 18.00 17.10
CA LYS A 148 13.56 17.49 17.40
C LYS A 148 13.69 16.08 16.82
N ASP A 149 14.93 15.69 16.59
CA ASP A 149 15.38 14.42 16.00
C ASP A 149 15.02 14.16 14.53
N SER A 150 15.73 13.20 13.93
CA SER A 150 16.02 13.18 12.50
C SER A 150 15.20 12.16 11.71
N ALA A 151 14.64 12.60 10.57
CA ALA A 151 14.10 11.69 9.56
C ALA A 151 15.25 10.97 8.82
N PHE A 152 15.58 9.75 9.25
CA PHE A 152 16.56 8.89 8.59
C PHE A 152 15.99 8.24 7.33
N PHE A 153 16.81 8.16 6.28
CA PHE A 153 16.48 7.54 5.00
C PHE A 153 17.52 6.46 4.64
N GLU A 154 17.30 5.24 5.11
CA GLU A 154 18.03 4.07 4.61
C GLU A 154 17.60 3.79 3.15
N ARG A 155 18.55 3.50 2.26
CA ARG A 155 18.27 3.28 0.83
C ARG A 155 18.02 1.80 0.55
N GLY A 156 16.90 1.25 1.01
CA GLY A 156 16.58 -0.14 0.68
C GLY A 156 15.21 -0.65 1.07
N ASP A 157 14.75 -0.39 2.31
CA ASP A 157 13.42 -0.72 2.82
C ASP A 157 13.15 0.12 4.09
N ASP A 158 11.87 0.38 4.37
CA ASP A 158 11.29 1.15 5.49
C ASP A 158 11.78 2.60 5.76
N PHE A 159 10.91 3.41 6.37
CA PHE A 159 11.26 4.67 7.03
C PHE A 159 10.53 4.83 8.37
N SER A 160 11.03 5.72 9.22
CA SER A 160 10.39 6.13 10.47
C SER A 160 10.23 7.65 10.56
N LEU A 161 9.19 8.13 11.25
CA LEU A 161 9.01 9.54 11.59
C LEU A 161 8.52 9.68 13.03
N THR A 162 9.32 10.35 13.86
CA THR A 162 9.03 10.66 15.27
C THR A 162 8.97 12.17 15.50
N GLY A 163 8.29 12.62 16.57
CA GLY A 163 8.37 14.01 17.04
C GLY A 163 7.25 14.43 18.01
N GLU A 164 7.42 15.58 18.65
CA GLU A 164 6.40 16.16 19.52
C GLU A 164 5.27 16.81 18.72
N LEU A 165 4.03 16.61 19.17
CA LEU A 165 2.83 17.10 18.55
C LEU A 165 2.38 18.38 19.26
N VAL A 166 2.32 19.51 18.55
CA VAL A 166 1.84 20.81 19.08
C VAL A 166 0.55 21.21 18.37
N LEU A 167 -0.34 21.97 19.03
CA LEU A 167 -1.46 22.61 18.34
C LEU A 167 -0.95 23.47 17.18
N SER A 168 -1.59 23.37 16.01
CA SER A 168 -1.14 24.16 14.85
C SER A 168 -1.21 25.66 15.16
N SER A 169 -0.21 26.39 14.69
CA SER A 169 -0.11 27.84 14.88
C SER A 169 -1.32 28.61 14.35
N GLN A 170 -1.97 28.07 13.31
CA GLN A 170 -3.23 28.56 12.76
C GLN A 170 -4.42 28.28 13.68
N LEU A 171 -4.60 27.03 14.14
CA LEU A 171 -5.73 26.66 15.00
C LEU A 171 -5.64 27.37 16.36
N ALA A 172 -4.45 27.43 16.96
CA ALA A 172 -4.19 28.12 18.22
C ALA A 172 -4.56 29.61 18.16
N ALA A 173 -4.24 30.29 17.06
CA ALA A 173 -4.60 31.70 16.85
C ALA A 173 -6.12 31.91 16.69
N GLU A 174 -6.82 31.00 16.00
CA GLU A 174 -8.27 31.09 15.82
C GLU A 174 -9.07 30.78 17.10
N VAL A 175 -8.62 29.80 17.91
CA VAL A 175 -9.23 29.50 19.22
C VAL A 175 -8.80 30.48 20.32
N GLY A 176 -8.08 31.56 19.97
CA GLY A 176 -7.77 32.67 20.87
C GLY A 176 -6.67 32.38 21.89
N LEU A 177 -5.84 31.36 21.65
CA LEU A 177 -4.64 31.09 22.44
C LEU A 177 -3.51 32.03 22.00
N ALA A 178 -2.67 32.46 22.94
CA ALA A 178 -1.51 33.29 22.60
C ALA A 178 -0.46 32.45 21.87
N SER A 179 0.08 32.95 20.75
CA SER A 179 1.14 32.31 19.95
C SER A 179 2.54 32.44 20.57
N GLN A 180 2.62 32.36 21.90
CA GLN A 180 3.85 32.44 22.68
C GLN A 180 4.07 31.09 23.36
N GLU A 181 5.22 30.49 23.09
CA GLU A 181 5.67 29.15 23.53
C GLU A 181 4.92 27.98 22.87
N ARG A 182 5.69 26.97 22.41
CA ARG A 182 5.19 25.83 21.63
C ARG A 182 4.72 24.70 22.56
N LEU A 183 3.55 24.88 23.17
CA LEU A 183 2.98 23.91 24.11
C LEU A 183 2.75 22.53 23.44
N PRO A 184 3.42 21.44 23.89
CA PRO A 184 3.16 20.09 23.40
C PRO A 184 1.79 19.61 23.87
N VAL A 185 1.03 19.01 22.95
CA VAL A 185 -0.24 18.31 23.23
C VAL A 185 -0.11 16.79 23.06
N GLY A 186 1.00 16.31 22.50
CA GLY A 186 1.44 14.93 22.63
C GLY A 186 2.73 14.61 21.89
N ALA A 187 2.88 13.37 21.43
CA ALA A 187 3.95 12.91 20.55
C ALA A 187 3.42 11.89 19.53
N LEU A 188 4.15 11.66 18.44
CA LEU A 188 3.80 10.73 17.35
C LEU A 188 5.02 9.90 16.89
N THR A 189 4.76 8.65 16.51
CA THR A 189 5.68 7.74 15.81
C THR A 189 4.97 7.11 14.61
N LEU A 190 5.64 6.98 13.46
CA LEU A 190 5.17 6.32 12.23
C LEU A 190 6.24 5.39 11.66
N LEU A 191 5.82 4.30 10.99
CA LEU A 191 6.69 3.31 10.33
C LEU A 191 6.09 2.88 8.97
N GLY A 192 6.91 2.59 7.95
CA GLY A 192 6.46 1.87 6.74
C GLY A 192 7.37 1.91 5.51
N SER A 193 7.12 0.98 4.57
CA SER A 193 7.91 0.75 3.34
C SER A 193 7.33 1.42 2.09
N ALA A 194 8.20 1.76 1.12
CA ALA A 194 7.82 2.55 -0.06
C ALA A 194 8.34 1.97 -1.39
N MET A 195 7.43 1.70 -2.33
CA MET A 195 7.79 1.34 -3.71
C MET A 195 8.19 2.57 -4.54
N PHE A 196 9.33 2.50 -5.23
CA PHE A 196 9.78 3.52 -6.19
C PHE A 196 9.80 2.99 -7.63
N ASP A 197 9.22 3.73 -8.57
CA ASP A 197 9.33 3.53 -10.02
C ASP A 197 10.35 4.53 -10.63
N PRO A 198 11.49 4.08 -11.18
CA PRO A 198 12.49 4.97 -11.79
C PRO A 198 12.06 5.66 -13.10
N ALA A 199 10.88 5.37 -13.67
CA ALA A 199 10.47 5.91 -14.96
C ALA A 199 10.06 7.40 -14.93
N HIS A 200 9.88 8.00 -13.76
CA HIS A 200 9.35 9.36 -13.58
C HIS A 200 10.29 10.22 -12.72
N PRO A 201 11.11 11.11 -13.32
CA PRO A 201 12.04 11.96 -12.55
C PRO A 201 11.30 13.09 -11.83
N VAL A 202 11.26 13.04 -10.50
CA VAL A 202 10.82 14.18 -9.68
C VAL A 202 11.89 15.28 -9.72
N THR A 203 11.61 16.35 -10.45
CA THR A 203 12.42 17.58 -10.40
C THR A 203 11.98 18.44 -9.23
N LEU A 204 12.63 18.30 -8.07
CA LEU A 204 12.56 19.30 -7.01
C LEU A 204 13.19 20.61 -7.52
N ALA A 205 12.36 21.60 -7.81
CA ALA A 205 12.80 22.92 -8.24
C ALA A 205 13.06 23.81 -7.02
N ALA A 206 14.16 24.56 -7.05
CA ALA A 206 14.42 25.63 -6.10
C ALA A 206 14.99 26.86 -6.85
N PRO A 207 14.67 28.10 -6.43
CA PRO A 207 13.59 28.54 -5.54
C PRO A 207 12.53 29.40 -6.26
N ALA A 208 11.39 29.60 -5.60
CA ALA A 208 10.50 30.76 -5.82
C ALA A 208 10.28 31.47 -4.46
N PRO A 209 10.29 32.81 -4.40
CA PRO A 209 10.36 33.53 -3.12
C PRO A 209 8.99 33.75 -2.46
N SER A 210 9.02 33.92 -1.13
CA SER A 210 7.98 34.49 -0.27
C SER A 210 6.56 33.89 -0.38
N ALA A 211 6.18 33.09 0.63
CA ALA A 211 4.82 32.74 1.05
C ALA A 211 3.80 32.44 -0.07
N ALA A 212 3.38 31.17 -0.20
CA ALA A 212 2.26 30.79 -1.06
C ALA A 212 1.02 31.61 -0.69
N VAL A 213 0.56 32.48 -1.60
CA VAL A 213 -0.49 33.46 -1.28
C VAL A 213 -1.86 32.83 -1.48
N ILE A 214 -2.40 32.36 -0.36
CA ILE A 214 -3.78 31.88 -0.18
C ILE A 214 -4.78 32.85 -0.86
N GLY A 215 -5.62 32.31 -1.74
CA GLY A 215 -6.57 33.04 -2.56
C GLY A 215 -6.85 32.39 -3.92
N PRO A 216 -7.64 33.07 -4.78
CA PRO A 216 -7.79 32.72 -6.19
C PRO A 216 -6.46 32.82 -6.96
N ASP A 217 -6.38 32.13 -8.11
CA ASP A 217 -5.26 32.25 -9.05
C ASP A 217 -5.78 32.04 -10.50
N VAL A 218 -6.16 33.11 -11.19
CA VAL A 218 -6.94 33.02 -12.45
C VAL A 218 -6.04 33.14 -13.69
N ILE A 219 -5.53 31.99 -14.13
CA ILE A 219 -4.60 31.89 -15.25
C ILE A 219 -5.31 31.68 -16.60
N VAL A 220 -4.68 32.09 -17.71
CA VAL A 220 -5.15 31.73 -19.06
C VAL A 220 -4.60 30.36 -19.44
N SER A 221 -5.35 29.31 -19.12
CA SER A 221 -4.97 27.91 -19.39
C SER A 221 -4.89 27.59 -20.89
N THR A 222 -5.78 28.16 -21.72
CA THR A 222 -5.74 27.93 -23.17
C THR A 222 -6.26 29.11 -23.98
N ILE A 223 -5.43 29.60 -24.90
CA ILE A 223 -5.86 30.39 -26.06
C ILE A 223 -6.34 29.40 -27.13
N GLY A 224 -7.52 29.61 -27.71
CA GLY A 224 -8.15 28.67 -28.66
C GLY A 224 -7.33 28.40 -29.94
N SER A 225 -7.75 27.42 -30.73
CA SER A 225 -7.02 26.98 -31.94
C SER A 225 -7.24 27.86 -33.18
N THR A 226 -8.28 28.71 -33.18
CA THR A 226 -8.65 29.56 -34.31
C THR A 226 -8.97 30.99 -33.88
N PHE A 227 -8.74 31.94 -34.80
CA PHE A 227 -9.27 33.29 -34.72
C PHE A 227 -10.69 33.31 -35.34
N SER A 228 -11.59 34.13 -34.77
CA SER A 228 -12.76 34.62 -35.49
C SER A 228 -12.41 35.91 -36.22
N GLU A 229 -12.74 35.94 -37.51
CA GLU A 229 -12.38 37.01 -38.44
C GLU A 229 -13.61 37.83 -38.82
N TYR A 230 -13.55 39.14 -38.60
CA TYR A 230 -14.69 40.05 -38.77
C TYR A 230 -14.57 40.96 -40.00
N GLY A 231 -13.53 40.76 -40.81
CA GLY A 231 -13.22 41.57 -41.99
C GLY A 231 -12.51 42.88 -41.66
N ALA A 232 -12.11 43.61 -42.70
CA ALA A 232 -11.28 44.81 -42.55
C ALA A 232 -12.07 46.13 -42.73
N VAL A 233 -11.56 47.21 -42.12
CA VAL A 233 -11.87 48.59 -42.50
C VAL A 233 -10.57 49.29 -42.90
N GLY A 234 -10.44 49.61 -44.19
CA GLY A 234 -9.22 50.17 -44.76
C GLY A 234 -8.07 49.14 -44.81
N THR A 235 -7.06 49.35 -43.97
CA THR A 235 -5.95 48.42 -43.74
C THR A 235 -6.10 47.60 -42.46
N ILE A 236 -6.98 48.00 -41.53
CA ILE A 236 -7.11 47.37 -40.22
C ILE A 236 -8.04 46.15 -40.29
N GLY A 237 -7.54 44.98 -39.93
CA GLY A 237 -8.33 43.75 -39.76
C GLY A 237 -8.92 43.65 -38.35
N GLY A 238 -10.07 42.98 -38.22
CA GLY A 238 -10.75 42.76 -36.95
C GLY A 238 -10.78 41.28 -36.56
N TYR A 239 -10.26 40.97 -35.38
CA TYR A 239 -10.05 39.60 -34.89
C TYR A 239 -10.60 39.38 -33.48
N ALA A 240 -10.87 38.13 -33.12
CA ALA A 240 -11.07 37.70 -31.74
C ALA A 240 -10.62 36.24 -31.58
N VAL A 241 -10.30 35.82 -30.35
CA VAL A 241 -9.85 34.45 -30.04
C VAL A 241 -10.72 33.84 -28.94
N THR A 242 -10.89 32.52 -28.97
CA THR A 242 -11.50 31.78 -27.84
C THR A 242 -10.51 31.80 -26.68
N THR A 243 -10.98 31.99 -25.46
CA THR A 243 -10.16 31.95 -24.24
C THR A 243 -10.73 30.93 -23.28
N VAL A 244 -9.84 30.15 -22.67
CA VAL A 244 -10.11 29.30 -21.53
C VAL A 244 -9.27 29.85 -20.38
N SER A 245 -9.95 30.22 -19.31
CA SER A 245 -9.35 30.54 -18.02
C SER A 245 -9.35 29.31 -17.13
N CYS A 246 -8.61 29.36 -16.04
CA CYS A 246 -8.54 28.30 -15.06
C CYS A 246 -8.21 28.92 -13.71
N ASN A 247 -8.97 28.58 -12.67
CA ASN A 247 -8.63 28.95 -11.31
C ASN A 247 -7.74 27.84 -10.71
N VAL A 248 -6.45 28.11 -10.54
CA VAL A 248 -5.46 27.18 -9.93
C VAL A 248 -5.17 27.52 -8.46
N GLY A 249 -5.98 28.41 -7.86
CA GLY A 249 -5.86 28.84 -6.48
C GLY A 249 -6.60 27.93 -5.50
N ASP A 250 -6.54 28.27 -4.22
CA ASP A 250 -7.18 27.53 -3.13
C ASP A 250 -8.53 28.14 -2.68
N GLN A 251 -8.98 29.22 -3.33
CA GLN A 251 -10.30 29.85 -3.17
C GLN A 251 -11.03 30.03 -4.51
N ASP A 252 -12.35 30.11 -4.47
CA ASP A 252 -13.19 30.31 -5.66
C ASP A 252 -13.14 31.78 -6.11
N ALA A 253 -12.91 32.03 -7.40
CA ALA A 253 -12.68 33.38 -7.96
C ALA A 253 -13.99 34.12 -8.27
N ILE A 254 -14.06 35.42 -8.04
CA ILE A 254 -15.30 36.20 -8.15
C ILE A 254 -15.65 36.52 -9.62
N TRP A 255 -16.89 36.22 -10.03
CA TRP A 255 -17.32 36.18 -11.44
C TRP A 255 -18.77 36.66 -11.68
N ILE A 256 -19.27 37.56 -10.81
CA ILE A 256 -20.70 37.87 -10.59
C ILE A 256 -21.48 38.16 -11.90
N ASP A 257 -22.65 37.52 -12.04
CA ASP A 257 -23.57 37.80 -13.15
C ASP A 257 -24.40 39.06 -12.90
N CYS A 258 -24.30 39.98 -13.84
CA CYS A 258 -25.07 41.22 -13.89
C CYS A 258 -26.57 41.08 -14.16
N SER A 259 -27.08 39.86 -14.39
CA SER A 259 -28.52 39.60 -14.44
C SER A 259 -29.21 39.75 -13.07
N SER A 260 -28.47 39.60 -11.97
CA SER A 260 -28.98 39.60 -10.59
C SER A 260 -29.26 41.01 -10.03
N GLY A 261 -28.31 41.94 -10.24
CA GLY A 261 -28.43 43.36 -9.95
C GLY A 261 -27.63 43.85 -8.72
N ALA A 262 -26.89 44.94 -8.93
CA ALA A 262 -26.24 45.78 -7.91
C ALA A 262 -25.01 45.21 -7.17
N ASN A 263 -24.04 44.62 -7.88
CA ASN A 263 -22.58 44.83 -7.67
C ASN A 263 -21.76 44.28 -8.85
N CYS A 264 -21.86 44.96 -10.00
CA CYS A 264 -21.44 44.43 -11.29
C CYS A 264 -19.98 44.66 -11.70
N ASN A 265 -19.16 45.25 -10.84
CA ASN A 265 -17.73 45.47 -11.07
C ASN A 265 -16.84 44.40 -10.40
N GLN A 266 -17.42 43.22 -10.14
CA GLN A 266 -16.80 42.09 -9.47
C GLN A 266 -16.86 40.86 -10.37
N HIS A 267 -16.19 40.96 -11.52
CA HIS A 267 -16.00 39.90 -12.49
C HIS A 267 -14.68 40.18 -13.24
N PRO A 268 -14.03 39.20 -13.89
CA PRO A 268 -12.79 39.45 -14.61
C PRO A 268 -12.99 40.23 -15.92
N VAL A 269 -11.94 40.92 -16.38
CA VAL A 269 -11.86 41.54 -17.70
C VAL A 269 -10.70 40.96 -18.52
N ILE A 270 -10.95 40.72 -19.80
CA ILE A 270 -10.08 39.88 -20.65
C ILE A 270 -9.52 40.72 -21.80
N GLY A 271 -8.20 40.89 -21.83
CA GLY A 271 -7.48 41.58 -22.89
C GLY A 271 -6.81 40.62 -23.86
N THR A 272 -6.79 40.97 -25.15
CA THR A 272 -6.04 40.24 -26.19
C THR A 272 -5.12 41.19 -26.95
N GLN A 273 -3.98 40.68 -27.40
CA GLN A 273 -2.91 41.43 -28.06
C GLN A 273 -2.25 40.56 -29.13
N LEU A 274 -1.58 41.19 -30.09
CA LEU A 274 -0.75 40.49 -31.07
C LEU A 274 0.63 41.16 -31.15
N TYR A 275 1.67 40.34 -31.08
CA TYR A 275 3.07 40.76 -31.21
C TYR A 275 3.71 40.15 -32.45
N ARG A 276 4.68 40.86 -33.01
CA ARG A 276 5.54 40.42 -34.10
C ARG A 276 6.98 40.36 -33.61
N PHE A 277 7.64 39.24 -33.87
CA PHE A 277 9.09 39.06 -33.73
C PHE A 277 9.71 38.86 -35.11
N LYS A 278 10.69 39.68 -35.50
CA LYS A 278 11.41 39.56 -36.77
C LYS A 278 12.88 39.99 -36.67
N SER A 279 13.71 39.50 -37.57
CA SER A 279 15.11 39.95 -37.73
C SER A 279 15.21 41.03 -38.80
N VAL A 280 15.81 42.18 -38.46
CA VAL A 280 16.03 43.32 -39.37
C VAL A 280 17.51 43.69 -39.34
N ASN A 281 18.21 43.49 -40.46
CA ASN A 281 19.64 43.80 -40.61
C ASN A 281 20.56 43.15 -39.54
N GLY A 282 20.19 41.96 -39.05
CA GLY A 282 20.93 41.20 -38.03
C GLY A 282 20.54 41.50 -36.58
N ALA A 283 19.84 42.62 -36.32
CA ALA A 283 19.21 42.87 -35.03
C ALA A 283 17.80 42.24 -35.00
N THR A 284 17.39 41.69 -33.88
CA THR A 284 16.03 41.19 -33.64
C THR A 284 15.14 42.31 -33.10
N ARG A 285 13.87 42.25 -33.48
CA ARG A 285 12.87 43.30 -33.30
C ARG A 285 11.56 42.67 -32.84
N PHE A 286 11.09 43.07 -31.67
CA PHE A 286 9.88 42.58 -31.01
C PHE A 286 8.92 43.77 -30.80
N GLU A 287 7.74 43.73 -31.42
CA GLU A 287 6.82 44.87 -31.54
C GLU A 287 5.37 44.45 -31.29
N GLN A 288 4.60 45.22 -30.51
CA GLN A 288 3.16 45.01 -30.33
C GLN A 288 2.39 45.60 -31.52
N VAL A 289 1.87 44.76 -32.39
CA VAL A 289 1.22 45.17 -33.65
C VAL A 289 -0.31 45.25 -33.55
N GLY A 290 -0.89 44.90 -32.40
CA GLY A 290 -2.31 45.06 -32.16
C GLY A 290 -2.74 44.76 -30.72
N MET A 291 -3.92 45.27 -30.36
CA MET A 291 -4.63 44.98 -29.11
C MET A 291 -6.14 44.98 -29.34
N SER A 292 -6.91 44.54 -28.34
CA SER A 292 -8.36 44.66 -28.28
C SER A 292 -8.83 45.58 -27.15
N TRP A 293 -10.10 45.99 -27.19
CA TRP A 293 -10.84 46.33 -25.97
C TRP A 293 -11.05 45.07 -25.12
N LEU A 294 -11.55 45.23 -23.90
CA LEU A 294 -11.60 44.15 -22.92
C LEU A 294 -12.96 43.50 -22.86
N LYS A 295 -13.03 42.18 -23.01
CA LYS A 295 -14.27 41.44 -22.79
C LYS A 295 -14.54 41.37 -21.28
N HIS A 296 -15.71 41.88 -20.87
CA HIS A 296 -16.22 41.71 -19.51
C HIS A 296 -16.74 40.27 -19.31
N GLY A 297 -16.45 39.66 -18.15
CA GLY A 297 -17.15 38.47 -17.66
C GLY A 297 -18.67 38.67 -17.54
N PHE A 298 -19.41 37.59 -17.36
CA PHE A 298 -20.86 37.64 -17.14
C PHE A 298 -21.46 36.37 -16.51
N CYS A 299 -20.85 35.22 -16.74
CA CYS A 299 -21.16 33.96 -16.06
C CYS A 299 -19.92 33.08 -16.19
N ALA A 300 -19.50 32.41 -15.12
CA ALA A 300 -18.52 31.35 -15.22
C ALA A 300 -19.18 30.10 -15.83
N ALA A 301 -18.62 29.58 -16.94
CA ALA A 301 -19.04 28.28 -17.48
C ALA A 301 -18.66 27.10 -16.57
N ASP A 302 -17.76 27.33 -15.61
CA ASP A 302 -17.44 26.47 -14.46
C ASP A 302 -17.26 24.98 -14.81
N ALA A 303 -16.34 24.68 -15.73
CA ALA A 303 -16.11 23.32 -16.20
C ALA A 303 -14.88 22.68 -15.52
N PRO A 304 -14.96 21.44 -14.97
CA PRO A 304 -13.85 20.80 -14.25
C PRO A 304 -12.77 20.29 -15.22
N SER A 305 -11.86 21.18 -15.64
CA SER A 305 -10.76 20.81 -16.56
C SER A 305 -9.44 21.56 -16.36
N CYS A 306 -9.16 22.13 -15.19
CA CYS A 306 -7.82 22.68 -14.87
C CYS A 306 -6.71 21.62 -14.71
N THR A 307 -7.06 20.33 -14.65
CA THR A 307 -6.19 19.25 -14.16
C THR A 307 -4.87 19.01 -14.92
N THR A 308 -4.66 19.66 -16.06
CA THR A 308 -3.41 19.62 -16.84
C THR A 308 -2.45 20.78 -16.56
N ILE A 309 -2.89 21.85 -15.87
CA ILE A 309 -2.05 23.01 -15.51
C ILE A 309 -2.25 23.28 -14.03
N ASN A 310 -1.30 22.83 -13.22
CA ASN A 310 -1.32 22.94 -11.76
C ASN A 310 0.04 23.47 -11.27
N PRO A 311 0.32 24.78 -11.43
CA PRO A 311 1.61 25.36 -11.02
C PRO A 311 1.82 25.28 -9.50
N ASN A 312 0.73 25.25 -8.74
CA ASN A 312 0.72 25.30 -7.28
C ASN A 312 0.73 23.88 -6.64
N GLY A 313 0.78 22.81 -7.44
CA GLY A 313 0.91 21.41 -6.98
C GLY A 313 -0.32 20.80 -6.28
N ILE A 314 -1.41 21.55 -6.11
CA ILE A 314 -2.58 21.19 -5.28
C ILE A 314 -3.26 19.90 -5.79
N SER A 315 -3.39 18.89 -4.92
CA SER A 315 -3.82 17.54 -5.32
C SER A 315 -5.34 17.35 -5.39
N ASN A 316 -5.93 17.73 -6.54
CA ASN A 316 -7.29 17.38 -6.96
C ASN A 316 -8.40 17.73 -5.94
N PRO A 317 -8.60 19.02 -5.62
CA PRO A 317 -9.67 19.43 -4.71
C PRO A 317 -11.05 19.08 -5.31
N THR A 318 -12.03 18.83 -4.44
CA THR A 318 -13.40 18.53 -4.86
C THR A 318 -14.00 19.71 -5.60
N TYR A 319 -14.10 19.62 -6.93
CA TYR A 319 -14.81 20.58 -7.75
C TYR A 319 -16.29 20.62 -7.33
N ILE A 320 -16.75 21.80 -6.90
CA ILE A 320 -18.15 22.08 -6.55
C ILE A 320 -18.73 22.89 -7.71
N SER A 321 -19.72 22.34 -8.40
CA SER A 321 -20.31 22.98 -9.58
C SER A 321 -21.12 24.22 -9.22
N ASN A 322 -20.74 25.37 -9.76
CA ASN A 322 -21.45 26.62 -9.60
C ASN A 322 -22.74 26.65 -10.44
N SER A 323 -23.89 26.50 -9.76
CA SER A 323 -25.21 26.66 -10.40
C SER A 323 -25.72 28.11 -10.43
N SER A 324 -24.97 29.09 -9.89
CA SER A 324 -25.33 30.51 -9.82
C SER A 324 -24.57 31.44 -10.77
N CYS A 325 -23.63 30.94 -11.59
CA CYS A 325 -22.75 31.73 -12.47
C CYS A 325 -21.74 32.68 -11.79
N ASP A 326 -21.94 33.06 -10.52
CA ASP A 326 -21.30 34.22 -9.88
C ASP A 326 -19.82 34.07 -9.45
N TRP A 327 -19.22 32.90 -9.68
CA TRP A 327 -17.85 32.57 -9.27
C TRP A 327 -17.28 31.45 -10.14
N LEU A 328 -15.96 31.41 -10.32
CA LEU A 328 -15.25 30.31 -10.97
C LEU A 328 -14.61 29.41 -9.89
N GLY A 329 -15.10 28.18 -9.80
CA GLY A 329 -14.69 27.24 -8.77
C GLY A 329 -13.20 26.89 -8.82
N LYS A 330 -12.65 26.51 -7.67
CA LYS A 330 -11.29 25.93 -7.57
C LYS A 330 -11.13 24.79 -8.57
N PHE A 331 -10.10 24.89 -9.43
CA PHE A 331 -9.79 23.95 -10.51
C PHE A 331 -10.90 23.78 -11.56
N ALA A 332 -11.84 24.72 -11.62
CA ALA A 332 -12.76 24.91 -12.73
C ALA A 332 -12.20 25.88 -13.78
N THR A 333 -12.74 25.77 -14.99
CA THR A 333 -12.39 26.58 -16.15
C THR A 333 -13.61 27.30 -16.71
N ASP A 334 -13.50 28.60 -16.98
CA ASP A 334 -14.47 29.33 -17.79
C ASP A 334 -13.96 29.47 -19.23
N THR A 335 -14.85 29.26 -20.20
CA THR A 335 -14.54 29.26 -21.64
C THR A 335 -15.43 30.24 -22.39
N TYR A 336 -14.85 31.35 -22.84
CA TYR A 336 -15.53 32.26 -23.78
C TYR A 336 -15.05 32.02 -25.21
N SER A 337 -16.02 31.77 -26.09
CA SER A 337 -15.76 31.65 -27.52
C SER A 337 -15.23 32.96 -28.11
N ALA A 338 -14.49 32.85 -29.21
CA ALA A 338 -14.08 34.00 -30.02
C ALA A 338 -15.27 34.90 -30.41
N SER A 339 -16.47 34.36 -30.57
CA SER A 339 -17.69 35.13 -30.83
C SER A 339 -18.18 35.98 -29.64
N LEU A 340 -17.97 35.50 -28.40
CA LEU A 340 -18.27 36.24 -27.17
C LEU A 340 -17.17 37.28 -26.88
N ASN A 341 -15.90 36.91 -27.02
CA ASN A 341 -14.76 37.80 -26.86
C ASN A 341 -14.72 38.90 -27.94
N GLY A 342 -15.25 38.62 -29.12
CA GLY A 342 -15.48 39.59 -30.19
C GLY A 342 -16.84 40.31 -30.13
N SER A 343 -17.57 40.28 -29.01
CA SER A 343 -18.90 40.91 -28.91
C SER A 343 -18.84 42.37 -28.45
N GLN A 344 -19.14 43.31 -29.35
CA GLN A 344 -19.04 44.76 -29.13
C GLN A 344 -19.91 45.32 -27.99
N SER A 345 -21.00 44.63 -27.62
CA SER A 345 -21.82 45.00 -26.45
C SER A 345 -21.12 44.67 -25.13
N ASN A 346 -20.31 43.61 -25.11
CA ASN A 346 -19.72 43.03 -23.91
C ASN A 346 -18.23 43.41 -23.75
N CYS A 347 -17.71 44.27 -24.63
CA CYS A 347 -16.35 44.79 -24.53
C CYS A 347 -16.34 46.23 -23.99
N GLY A 348 -15.59 46.46 -22.91
CA GLY A 348 -15.35 47.76 -22.29
C GLY A 348 -13.93 48.29 -22.54
N PRO A 349 -13.66 49.55 -22.21
CA PRO A 349 -12.39 50.23 -22.50
C PRO A 349 -11.25 49.72 -21.61
N ARG A 350 -10.01 49.79 -22.11
CA ARG A 350 -8.81 49.64 -21.27
C ARG A 350 -8.62 50.82 -20.31
N SER A 351 -9.11 52.01 -20.68
CA SER A 351 -8.90 53.24 -19.92
C SER A 351 -9.62 53.35 -18.58
N GLU A 352 -10.60 52.50 -18.30
CA GLU A 352 -11.41 52.55 -17.07
C GLU A 352 -11.06 51.43 -16.06
N ILE A 353 -10.16 50.51 -16.43
CA ILE A 353 -9.68 49.47 -15.51
C ILE A 353 -8.45 49.99 -14.76
N GLN A 354 -8.48 49.89 -13.44
CA GLN A 354 -7.29 49.92 -12.60
C GLN A 354 -6.67 48.52 -12.68
N SER A 355 -5.59 48.39 -13.44
CA SER A 355 -4.99 47.10 -13.83
C SER A 355 -4.33 46.31 -12.71
N TRP A 356 -4.06 46.96 -11.58
CA TRP A 356 -3.45 46.35 -10.41
C TRP A 356 -4.51 45.75 -9.49
N THR A 357 -5.59 46.47 -9.20
CA THR A 357 -6.66 46.00 -8.31
C THR A 357 -7.83 45.34 -9.05
N GLY A 358 -7.75 45.25 -10.38
CA GLY A 358 -8.83 44.79 -11.26
C GLY A 358 -10.11 45.63 -11.24
N TYR A 359 -10.13 46.75 -10.49
CA TYR A 359 -11.33 47.56 -10.30
C TYR A 359 -11.69 48.34 -11.56
N PHE A 360 -12.99 48.38 -11.88
CA PHE A 360 -13.57 49.24 -12.91
C PHE A 360 -14.93 49.81 -12.47
N PRO A 361 -15.41 50.91 -13.07
CA PRO A 361 -16.80 51.35 -12.92
C PRO A 361 -17.74 50.40 -13.68
N TYR A 362 -18.89 50.06 -13.09
CA TYR A 362 -19.98 49.41 -13.83
C TYR A 362 -21.30 50.20 -13.73
N PRO A 363 -22.02 50.39 -14.85
CA PRO A 363 -21.59 50.10 -16.23
C PRO A 363 -20.39 50.97 -16.61
N TYR A 364 -19.53 50.45 -17.49
CA TYR A 364 -18.42 51.24 -18.05
C TYR A 364 -18.96 52.49 -18.76
N VAL A 365 -18.28 53.62 -18.62
CA VAL A 365 -18.81 54.94 -19.02
C VAL A 365 -18.54 55.22 -20.49
N LEU A 366 -17.36 54.85 -20.99
CA LEU A 366 -16.95 55.04 -22.37
C LEU A 366 -17.54 53.95 -23.27
N ALA A 367 -18.63 54.29 -23.98
CA ALA A 367 -19.33 53.36 -24.87
C ALA A 367 -18.46 52.81 -26.03
N GLY A 368 -17.43 53.56 -26.43
CA GLY A 368 -16.50 53.24 -27.53
C GLY A 368 -17.09 53.44 -28.92
N ASP A 369 -16.26 53.25 -29.95
CA ASP A 369 -16.71 53.18 -31.34
C ASP A 369 -17.13 51.75 -31.71
N SER A 370 -18.44 51.59 -31.91
CA SER A 370 -19.06 50.38 -32.46
C SER A 370 -19.67 50.59 -33.86
N SER A 371 -19.35 51.70 -34.53
CA SER A 371 -19.87 52.02 -35.88
C SER A 371 -19.30 51.13 -36.99
N THR A 372 -18.19 50.43 -36.72
CA THR A 372 -17.47 49.58 -37.67
C THR A 372 -17.51 48.10 -37.27
N VAL A 373 -17.39 47.21 -38.26
CA VAL A 373 -17.28 45.74 -38.02
C VAL A 373 -15.99 45.32 -37.30
N ILE A 374 -15.03 46.23 -37.12
CA ILE A 374 -13.78 45.99 -36.38
C ILE A 374 -13.74 46.64 -35.00
N GLY A 375 -14.67 47.54 -34.66
CA GLY A 375 -14.66 48.27 -33.38
C GLY A 375 -14.60 47.32 -32.17
N LYS A 376 -13.82 47.68 -31.15
CA LYS A 376 -13.55 46.95 -29.89
C LYS A 376 -12.85 45.59 -30.02
N ARG A 377 -12.74 45.02 -31.22
CA ARG A 377 -12.07 43.73 -31.49
C ARG A 377 -10.55 43.89 -31.44
N LEU A 378 -9.80 42.79 -31.52
CA LEU A 378 -8.36 42.84 -31.74
C LEU A 378 -8.11 43.47 -33.11
N GLN A 379 -7.51 44.67 -33.13
CA GLN A 379 -7.21 45.42 -34.34
C GLN A 379 -5.73 45.31 -34.68
N VAL A 380 -5.43 45.00 -35.94
CA VAL A 380 -4.07 44.83 -36.48
C VAL A 380 -4.04 45.42 -37.89
N ASP A 381 -3.01 46.19 -38.24
CA ASP A 381 -2.84 46.66 -39.62
C ASP A 381 -2.33 45.53 -40.53
N ARG A 382 -2.94 45.40 -41.72
CA ARG A 382 -2.55 44.42 -42.74
C ARG A 382 -1.07 44.48 -43.10
N ASN A 383 -0.47 45.67 -43.13
CA ASN A 383 0.94 45.85 -43.47
C ASN A 383 1.88 45.29 -42.38
N ASP A 384 1.41 45.18 -41.13
CA ASP A 384 2.19 44.58 -40.05
C ASP A 384 2.22 43.04 -40.10
N LEU A 385 1.21 42.45 -40.74
CA LEU A 385 1.09 41.01 -40.99
C LEU A 385 1.70 40.57 -42.33
N ASP A 386 1.78 41.45 -43.33
CA ASP A 386 2.15 41.11 -44.71
C ASP A 386 3.48 40.35 -44.79
N PRO A 387 3.50 39.07 -45.21
CA PRO A 387 4.73 38.29 -45.35
C PRO A 387 5.76 38.86 -46.34
N ALA A 388 5.35 39.72 -47.28
CA ALA A 388 6.27 40.41 -48.18
C ALA A 388 7.03 41.57 -47.50
N LEU A 389 6.39 42.24 -46.53
CA LEU A 389 6.99 43.30 -45.71
C LEU A 389 7.68 42.74 -44.44
N ASN A 390 7.27 41.56 -44.00
CA ASN A 390 7.65 40.92 -42.75
C ASN A 390 8.19 39.50 -42.98
N SER A 391 9.02 39.32 -44.02
CA SER A 391 9.61 38.02 -44.36
C SER A 391 10.39 37.43 -43.19
N GLY A 392 10.08 36.18 -42.83
CA GLY A 392 10.69 35.49 -41.68
C GLY A 392 10.18 35.94 -40.31
N ALA A 393 9.12 36.74 -40.22
CA ALA A 393 8.51 37.10 -38.95
C ALA A 393 7.72 35.95 -38.31
N GLN A 394 7.85 35.82 -36.99
CA GLN A 394 6.94 35.04 -36.14
C GLN A 394 5.92 36.00 -35.50
N TYR A 395 4.73 35.49 -35.18
CA TYR A 395 3.70 36.26 -34.49
C TYR A 395 3.26 35.50 -33.24
N TRP A 396 2.91 36.24 -32.19
CA TRP A 396 2.51 35.68 -30.90
C TRP A 396 1.26 36.41 -30.42
N GLY A 397 0.15 35.67 -30.34
CA GLY A 397 -1.06 36.14 -29.68
C GLY A 397 -0.88 36.05 -28.17
N GLU A 398 -1.14 37.14 -27.46
CA GLU A 398 -1.15 37.22 -26.00
C GLU A 398 -2.60 37.38 -25.53
N VAL A 399 -2.89 36.84 -24.36
CA VAL A 399 -4.14 37.04 -23.63
C VAL A 399 -3.83 37.24 -22.16
N VAL A 400 -4.57 38.14 -21.52
CA VAL A 400 -4.53 38.42 -20.08
C VAL A 400 -5.94 38.43 -19.49
N TYR A 401 -6.11 37.83 -18.32
CA TYR A 401 -7.27 38.08 -17.45
C TYR A 401 -6.83 39.02 -16.32
N ILE A 402 -7.70 39.94 -15.91
CA ILE A 402 -7.52 40.77 -14.72
C ILE A 402 -8.74 40.57 -13.83
N CYS A 403 -8.52 40.15 -12.58
CA CYS A 403 -9.57 39.86 -11.59
C CYS A 403 -9.45 40.83 -10.40
N THR A 404 -10.55 41.07 -9.68
CA THR A 404 -10.63 42.04 -8.57
C THR A 404 -10.07 41.54 -7.24
N ASP A 405 -10.05 40.23 -7.11
CA ASP A 405 -9.84 39.39 -5.92
C ASP A 405 -8.52 38.60 -5.99
N GLU A 406 -7.83 38.70 -7.13
CA GLU A 406 -6.48 38.17 -7.35
C GLU A 406 -5.50 38.68 -6.28
N PRO A 407 -4.78 37.82 -5.54
CA PRO A 407 -3.80 38.26 -4.56
C PRO A 407 -2.57 38.94 -5.18
N GLU A 408 -1.86 39.78 -4.41
CA GLU A 408 -0.78 40.64 -4.91
C GLU A 408 0.36 39.88 -5.63
N ALA A 409 0.73 38.69 -5.17
CA ALA A 409 1.76 37.87 -5.79
C ALA A 409 1.30 37.20 -7.10
N ASN A 410 0.01 36.87 -7.21
CA ASN A 410 -0.52 36.05 -8.31
C ASN A 410 -0.72 36.89 -9.58
N ARG A 411 -1.05 38.19 -9.44
CA ARG A 411 -1.31 39.22 -10.49
C ARG A 411 -0.28 39.38 -11.63
N TYR A 412 0.82 38.64 -11.59
CA TYR A 412 1.86 38.61 -12.63
C TYR A 412 1.76 37.39 -13.56
N ASN A 413 0.97 36.37 -13.19
CA ASN A 413 0.92 35.08 -13.89
C ASN A 413 -0.27 34.97 -14.87
N ASN A 414 -1.26 35.88 -14.81
CA ASN A 414 -2.50 35.82 -15.59
C ASN A 414 -2.31 36.00 -17.12
N TYR A 415 -1.06 36.12 -17.57
CA TYR A 415 -0.65 36.27 -18.97
C TYR A 415 -0.28 34.93 -19.59
N SER A 416 -0.75 34.68 -20.81
CA SER A 416 -0.36 33.53 -21.62
C SER A 416 -0.18 33.91 -23.08
N VAL A 417 0.65 33.15 -23.81
CA VAL A 417 0.91 33.36 -25.24
C VAL A 417 0.71 32.11 -26.09
N ARG A 418 0.43 32.29 -27.37
CA ARG A 418 0.36 31.19 -28.36
C ARG A 418 0.88 31.65 -29.72
N GLU A 419 1.70 30.83 -30.37
CA GLU A 419 2.31 31.17 -31.66
C GLU A 419 1.26 31.24 -32.76
N THR A 420 1.26 32.33 -33.54
CA THR A 420 0.32 32.64 -34.61
C THR A 420 1.02 32.60 -35.96
N THR A 421 0.38 31.95 -36.93
CA THR A 421 0.76 32.00 -38.35
C THR A 421 -0.13 32.96 -39.11
N VAL A 422 0.45 33.61 -40.13
CA VAL A 422 -0.26 34.43 -41.10
C VAL A 422 -0.52 33.59 -42.35
N GLY A 423 -1.80 33.38 -42.65
CA GLY A 423 -2.28 32.65 -43.82
C GLY A 423 -2.47 33.54 -45.06
N SER A 424 -3.45 33.18 -45.90
CA SER A 424 -3.78 33.93 -47.11
C SER A 424 -4.50 35.25 -46.81
N LEU A 425 -4.29 36.25 -47.66
CA LEU A 425 -5.08 37.49 -47.67
C LEU A 425 -6.50 37.22 -48.20
N SER A 426 -7.53 37.55 -47.41
CA SER A 426 -8.95 37.36 -47.76
C SER A 426 -9.83 38.44 -47.12
N GLY A 427 -10.88 38.89 -47.81
CA GLY A 427 -11.82 39.88 -47.26
C GLY A 427 -11.22 41.25 -46.87
N GLY A 428 -9.97 41.54 -47.28
CA GLY A 428 -9.22 42.75 -46.93
C GLY A 428 -8.22 42.59 -45.77
N GLN A 429 -8.21 41.46 -45.07
CA GLN A 429 -7.28 41.15 -43.97
C GLN A 429 -6.56 39.81 -44.20
N TYR A 430 -5.56 39.48 -43.39
CA TYR A 430 -4.94 38.15 -43.45
C TYR A 430 -5.69 37.17 -42.55
N ASN A 431 -5.82 35.93 -43.02
CA ASN A 431 -6.21 34.83 -42.16
C ASN A 431 -5.15 34.59 -41.07
N LEU A 432 -5.60 34.31 -39.83
CA LEU A 432 -4.73 33.97 -38.70
C LEU A 432 -5.13 32.60 -38.12
N SER A 433 -4.12 31.79 -37.76
CA SER A 433 -4.31 30.51 -37.09
C SER A 433 -3.13 30.18 -36.18
N PHE A 434 -3.34 29.38 -35.14
CA PHE A 434 -2.29 29.09 -34.15
C PHE A 434 -1.45 27.86 -34.51
N ALA A 435 -0.12 27.98 -34.40
CA ALA A 435 0.86 26.93 -34.74
C ALA A 435 1.16 25.96 -33.58
N SER A 436 1.29 26.50 -32.37
CA SER A 436 1.78 25.79 -31.17
C SER A 436 0.66 25.45 -30.19
N SER A 437 0.98 24.83 -29.05
CA SER A 437 0.15 24.91 -27.84
C SER A 437 0.20 26.32 -27.22
N THR A 438 -0.74 26.63 -26.34
CA THR A 438 -0.62 27.76 -25.40
C THR A 438 0.61 27.54 -24.51
N ILE A 439 1.35 28.60 -24.22
CA ILE A 439 2.37 28.65 -23.17
C ILE A 439 1.78 29.51 -22.05
N PRO A 440 1.41 28.93 -20.90
CA PRO A 440 0.81 29.69 -19.80
C PRO A 440 1.86 30.42 -18.95
N LEU A 441 1.39 31.36 -18.14
CA LEU A 441 2.17 32.08 -17.10
C LEU A 441 3.35 32.89 -17.65
N ILE A 442 3.21 33.41 -18.88
CA ILE A 442 4.26 34.16 -19.57
C ILE A 442 3.67 35.20 -20.51
N SER A 443 4.20 36.42 -20.44
CA SER A 443 3.93 37.50 -21.40
C SER A 443 4.78 37.37 -22.67
N ALA A 444 4.37 38.03 -23.75
CA ALA A 444 5.08 38.02 -25.02
C ALA A 444 6.51 38.60 -24.91
N VAL A 445 6.73 39.57 -24.02
CA VAL A 445 8.07 40.14 -23.78
C VAL A 445 8.99 39.14 -23.05
N GLN A 446 8.47 38.35 -22.10
CA GLN A 446 9.22 37.24 -21.49
C GLN A 446 9.50 36.13 -22.52
N ARG A 447 8.53 35.85 -23.39
CA ARG A 447 8.68 34.88 -24.49
C ARG A 447 9.76 35.30 -25.51
N TRP A 448 9.97 36.60 -25.74
CA TRP A 448 11.05 37.10 -26.61
C TRP A 448 12.44 36.60 -26.16
N ALA A 449 12.74 36.64 -24.85
CA ALA A 449 14.02 36.14 -24.32
C ALA A 449 14.17 34.60 -24.36
N GLN A 450 13.07 33.85 -24.41
CA GLN A 450 13.11 32.40 -24.66
C GLN A 450 13.36 32.04 -26.13
N ILE A 451 13.04 32.95 -27.06
CA ILE A 451 13.27 32.78 -28.51
C ILE A 451 14.68 33.25 -28.89
N ASP A 452 15.22 34.24 -28.17
CA ASP A 452 16.47 34.91 -28.49
C ASP A 452 17.32 35.12 -27.23
N SER A 453 18.31 34.25 -27.03
CA SER A 453 19.23 34.28 -25.89
C SER A 453 20.16 35.50 -25.84
N GLY A 454 20.14 36.37 -26.85
CA GLY A 454 20.78 37.69 -26.80
C GLY A 454 19.94 38.78 -26.13
N VAL A 455 18.70 38.46 -25.73
CA VAL A 455 17.80 39.38 -25.02
C VAL A 455 17.93 39.15 -23.52
N THR A 456 18.10 40.23 -22.77
CA THR A 456 18.04 40.22 -21.30
C THR A 456 16.82 41.01 -20.84
N ILE A 457 16.28 40.64 -19.68
CA ILE A 457 15.08 41.25 -19.10
C ILE A 457 15.38 41.70 -17.68
N SER A 458 15.05 42.95 -17.38
CA SER A 458 14.99 43.50 -16.04
C SER A 458 13.54 43.91 -15.74
N HIS A 459 13.16 43.97 -14.47
CA HIS A 459 11.86 44.51 -14.05
C HIS A 459 12.02 45.40 -12.83
N VAL A 460 11.04 46.29 -12.61
CA VAL A 460 10.89 47.01 -11.35
C VAL A 460 9.43 46.92 -10.94
N ASP A 461 9.21 46.58 -9.67
CA ASP A 461 7.91 46.66 -9.03
C ASP A 461 7.70 48.07 -8.47
N VAL A 462 6.63 48.71 -8.93
CA VAL A 462 6.20 50.01 -8.45
C VAL A 462 5.31 49.77 -7.22
N PRO A 463 5.73 50.19 -6.00
CA PRO A 463 5.03 49.80 -4.77
C PRO A 463 3.55 50.18 -4.76
N GLY A 464 2.69 49.17 -4.52
CA GLY A 464 1.23 49.32 -4.50
C GLY A 464 0.58 49.71 -5.83
N ASP A 465 1.29 49.57 -6.95
CA ASP A 465 0.87 50.03 -8.28
C ASP A 465 1.08 49.01 -9.40
N GLY A 466 2.16 48.21 -9.37
CA GLY A 466 2.38 47.09 -10.31
C GLY A 466 3.74 47.06 -11.00
N ARG A 467 3.96 46.10 -11.89
CA ARG A 467 5.26 45.77 -12.50
C ARG A 467 5.45 46.38 -13.89
N ILE A 468 6.67 46.86 -14.15
CA ILE A 468 7.14 47.28 -15.48
C ILE A 468 8.41 46.50 -15.85
N TYR A 469 8.41 45.88 -17.02
CA TYR A 469 9.55 45.14 -17.59
C TYR A 469 10.30 45.98 -18.61
N LEU A 470 11.64 45.91 -18.57
CA LEU A 470 12.54 46.39 -19.61
C LEU A 470 13.26 45.18 -20.22
N ALA A 471 12.87 44.78 -21.42
CA ALA A 471 13.64 43.85 -22.24
C ALA A 471 14.60 44.61 -23.14
N ARG A 472 15.83 44.10 -23.32
CA ARG A 472 16.90 44.77 -24.05
C ARG A 472 17.77 43.80 -24.83
N LYS A 473 18.27 44.22 -25.99
CA LYS A 473 19.33 43.53 -26.72
C LYS A 473 20.25 44.53 -27.41
N VAL A 474 21.55 44.22 -27.40
CA VAL A 474 22.58 44.98 -28.13
C VAL A 474 23.16 44.09 -29.23
N THR A 475 23.20 44.62 -30.45
CA THR A 475 23.73 43.90 -31.63
C THR A 475 24.94 44.67 -32.19
N ASN A 476 26.11 44.03 -32.16
CA ASN A 476 27.32 44.58 -32.78
C ASN A 476 27.20 44.52 -34.31
N LEU A 477 27.26 45.67 -34.97
CA LEU A 477 27.16 45.81 -36.43
C LEU A 477 28.54 45.76 -37.13
N GLY A 478 29.62 45.60 -36.37
CA GLY A 478 30.99 45.80 -36.84
C GLY A 478 31.39 47.27 -36.90
N GLY A 479 32.68 47.54 -37.16
CA GLY A 479 33.19 48.89 -37.36
C GLY A 479 33.05 49.85 -36.16
N GLY A 480 32.86 49.32 -34.94
CA GLY A 480 32.61 50.14 -33.74
C GLY A 480 31.19 50.72 -33.67
N GLN A 481 30.21 50.12 -34.35
CA GLN A 481 28.80 50.51 -34.29
C GLN A 481 27.97 49.41 -33.61
N PHE A 482 27.10 49.82 -32.69
CA PHE A 482 26.23 48.95 -31.92
C PHE A 482 24.78 49.41 -32.09
N HIS A 483 23.88 48.49 -32.42
CA HIS A 483 22.44 48.71 -32.44
C HIS A 483 21.84 48.31 -31.10
N TYR A 484 21.15 49.23 -30.44
CA TYR A 484 20.45 49.00 -29.18
C TYR A 484 18.94 48.89 -29.46
N GLU A 485 18.32 47.80 -29.04
CA GLU A 485 16.88 47.57 -29.10
C GLU A 485 16.36 47.42 -27.65
N TYR A 486 15.43 48.29 -27.24
CA TYR A 486 14.76 48.23 -25.95
C TYR A 486 13.24 48.10 -26.15
N ALA A 487 12.59 47.32 -25.29
CA ALA A 487 11.14 47.21 -25.18
C ALA A 487 10.73 47.42 -23.71
N LEU A 488 9.97 48.47 -23.44
CA LEU A 488 9.41 48.75 -22.12
C LEU A 488 7.95 48.28 -22.14
N PHE A 489 7.67 47.21 -21.41
CA PHE A 489 6.34 46.62 -21.26
C PHE A 489 5.81 46.96 -19.88
N ASN A 490 4.70 47.71 -19.83
CA ASN A 490 3.96 47.89 -18.59
C ASN A 490 3.00 46.72 -18.45
N MET A 491 3.22 45.85 -17.46
CA MET A 491 2.35 44.68 -17.25
C MET A 491 1.02 45.10 -16.61
N ASN A 492 1.08 45.72 -15.43
CA ASN A 492 -0.09 46.07 -14.64
C ASN A 492 0.04 47.38 -13.83
N SER A 493 1.10 48.19 -14.00
CA SER A 493 1.22 49.52 -13.38
C SER A 493 0.13 50.48 -13.89
N ASP A 494 -0.75 50.90 -12.98
CA ASP A 494 -1.80 51.86 -13.26
C ASP A 494 -1.23 53.27 -13.51
N ARG A 495 -0.12 53.63 -12.85
CA ARG A 495 0.56 54.91 -13.07
C ARG A 495 1.22 55.00 -14.44
N GLY A 496 1.79 53.90 -14.95
CA GLY A 496 2.43 53.82 -16.27
C GLY A 496 3.64 54.75 -16.44
N ALA A 497 4.23 54.76 -17.64
CA ALA A 497 5.44 55.55 -17.94
C ALA A 497 5.16 56.76 -18.86
N GLN A 498 5.85 57.87 -18.61
CA GLN A 498 5.79 59.13 -19.37
C GLN A 498 7.07 59.41 -20.16
N GLN A 499 8.22 59.00 -19.63
CA GLN A 499 9.54 59.21 -20.22
C GLN A 499 10.45 58.02 -19.89
N ILE A 500 11.33 57.66 -20.83
CA ILE A 500 12.51 56.83 -20.61
C ILE A 500 13.76 57.65 -20.94
N SER A 501 14.82 57.51 -20.14
CA SER A 501 16.11 58.18 -20.35
C SER A 501 17.27 57.20 -20.14
N ILE A 502 18.11 57.12 -21.17
CA ILE A 502 19.21 56.16 -21.32
C ILE A 502 20.51 56.96 -21.42
N PRO A 503 21.50 56.78 -20.52
CA PRO A 503 22.74 57.55 -20.56
C PRO A 503 23.56 57.26 -21.82
N LEU A 504 24.40 58.23 -22.22
CA LEU A 504 25.36 58.11 -23.31
C LEU A 504 26.74 58.51 -22.78
N GLY A 505 27.69 57.57 -22.72
CA GLY A 505 29.06 57.81 -22.27
C GLY A 505 29.83 58.76 -23.20
N ASN A 506 30.97 59.26 -22.73
CA ASN A 506 31.72 60.32 -23.38
C ASN A 506 32.07 59.99 -24.85
N GLY A 507 31.84 60.94 -25.76
CA GLY A 507 31.98 60.75 -27.20
C GLY A 507 30.95 59.83 -27.88
N SER A 508 30.03 59.20 -27.13
CA SER A 508 28.97 58.34 -27.69
C SER A 508 27.79 59.17 -28.19
N GLY A 509 27.55 59.13 -29.50
CA GLY A 509 26.36 59.69 -30.13
C GLY A 509 25.24 58.66 -30.25
N ALA A 510 24.00 59.11 -30.49
CA ALA A 510 22.89 58.27 -30.91
C ALA A 510 22.42 58.69 -32.31
N THR A 511 22.20 57.71 -33.19
CA THR A 511 21.78 57.88 -34.59
C THR A 511 20.76 56.82 -34.98
N ASN A 512 20.04 56.99 -36.09
CA ASN A 512 18.94 56.08 -36.50
C ASN A 512 17.95 55.83 -35.34
N VAL A 513 17.51 56.93 -34.71
CA VAL A 513 16.61 56.92 -33.56
C VAL A 513 15.20 56.61 -34.05
N GLU A 514 14.65 55.47 -33.66
CA GLU A 514 13.28 55.04 -33.96
C GLU A 514 12.50 54.85 -32.64
N PHE A 515 11.20 55.10 -32.71
CA PHE A 515 10.19 54.79 -31.69
C PHE A 515 9.12 53.88 -32.32
N HIS A 516 8.36 53.15 -31.52
CA HIS A 516 7.17 52.42 -31.95
C HIS A 516 6.26 52.11 -30.76
N ASP A 517 4.98 52.43 -30.88
CA ASP A 517 3.89 52.12 -29.97
C ASP A 517 2.74 51.41 -30.68
N VAL A 518 1.86 50.76 -29.91
CA VAL A 518 0.59 50.23 -30.43
C VAL A 518 -0.46 51.38 -30.44
N PRO A 519 -1.12 51.66 -31.57
CA PRO A 519 -2.06 52.78 -31.66
C PRO A 519 -3.35 52.50 -30.88
N TYR A 520 -3.75 53.43 -30.01
CA TYR A 520 -5.05 53.39 -29.33
C TYR A 520 -6.20 53.49 -30.34
N HIS A 521 -7.16 52.57 -30.25
CA HIS A 521 -8.22 52.39 -31.26
C HIS A 521 -9.61 52.25 -30.63
N SER A 522 -10.64 52.22 -31.49
CA SER A 522 -12.05 51.98 -31.09
C SER A 522 -12.61 52.97 -30.06
N GLY A 523 -12.07 54.19 -30.01
CA GLY A 523 -12.59 55.26 -29.17
C GLY A 523 -12.05 55.31 -27.74
N GLU A 524 -10.92 54.65 -27.44
CA GLU A 524 -10.12 54.96 -26.25
C GLU A 524 -9.85 56.48 -26.15
N PRO A 525 -9.76 57.06 -24.95
CA PRO A 525 -9.69 58.51 -24.78
C PRO A 525 -8.27 59.07 -25.02
N TYR A 526 -7.29 58.20 -25.25
CA TYR A 526 -5.87 58.51 -25.30
C TYR A 526 -5.42 59.06 -26.66
N VAL A 527 -4.54 60.06 -26.61
CA VAL A 527 -3.93 60.70 -27.77
C VAL A 527 -2.76 59.84 -28.26
N GLY A 528 -2.97 59.06 -29.32
CA GLY A 528 -1.89 58.35 -30.04
C GLY A 528 -1.00 59.33 -30.81
N THR A 529 -0.04 59.94 -30.12
CA THR A 529 1.01 60.78 -30.72
C THR A 529 2.36 60.32 -30.17
N ASP A 530 3.23 59.90 -31.07
CA ASP A 530 4.56 59.34 -30.83
C ASP A 530 5.37 60.11 -29.78
N TRP A 531 6.21 59.40 -29.03
CA TRP A 531 7.07 60.03 -28.03
C TRP A 531 8.16 60.87 -28.72
N THR A 532 8.29 62.12 -28.30
CA THR A 532 9.35 63.00 -28.81
C THR A 532 10.69 62.50 -28.30
N SER A 533 11.58 62.10 -29.20
CA SER A 533 12.95 61.76 -28.86
C SER A 533 13.81 63.02 -28.70
N THR A 534 14.79 62.97 -27.80
CA THR A 534 15.78 64.02 -27.55
C THR A 534 17.13 63.36 -27.31
N VAL A 535 18.12 63.72 -28.13
CA VAL A 535 19.50 63.25 -28.01
C VAL A 535 20.37 64.37 -27.46
N ASN A 536 21.01 64.12 -26.32
CA ASN A 536 22.04 64.95 -25.72
C ASN A 536 23.38 64.18 -25.82
N PRO A 537 24.18 64.39 -26.88
CA PRO A 537 25.38 63.58 -27.15
C PRO A 537 26.37 63.59 -25.98
N GLY A 538 26.87 62.42 -25.58
CA GLY A 538 27.73 62.29 -24.40
C GLY A 538 27.05 62.62 -23.07
N ALA A 539 25.71 62.59 -23.00
CA ALA A 539 24.97 62.69 -21.74
C ALA A 539 23.82 61.66 -21.67
N ASN A 540 22.80 61.77 -22.54
CA ASN A 540 21.70 60.81 -22.62
C ASN A 540 20.93 60.88 -23.94
N ILE A 541 20.14 59.84 -24.21
CA ILE A 541 19.01 59.86 -25.14
C ILE A 541 17.73 59.58 -24.33
N SER A 542 16.67 60.34 -24.59
CA SER A 542 15.37 60.14 -23.96
C SER A 542 14.23 60.24 -24.95
N TRP A 543 13.13 59.58 -24.64
CA TRP A 543 11.84 59.73 -25.32
C TRP A 543 10.81 60.12 -24.27
N ALA A 544 9.91 61.05 -24.61
CA ALA A 544 8.85 61.48 -23.69
C ALA A 544 7.52 61.77 -24.40
N SER A 545 6.42 61.47 -23.71
CA SER A 545 5.08 61.98 -23.97
C SER A 545 4.81 63.26 -23.18
N GLN A 546 3.64 63.88 -23.35
CA GLN A 546 3.20 64.98 -22.48
C GLN A 546 3.03 64.49 -21.04
N THR A 547 3.33 65.35 -20.06
CA THR A 547 3.11 65.04 -18.63
C THR A 547 1.62 64.99 -18.27
N TYR A 548 1.26 64.24 -17.23
CA TYR A 548 -0.13 64.13 -16.75
C TYR A 548 -0.78 65.50 -16.45
N ALA A 549 0.01 66.44 -15.92
CA ALA A 549 -0.44 67.81 -15.65
C ALA A 549 -0.67 68.67 -16.92
N GLN A 550 -0.08 68.29 -18.06
CA GLN A 550 -0.36 68.91 -19.36
C GLN A 550 -1.53 68.24 -20.08
N ASN A 551 -1.63 66.91 -19.98
CA ASN A 551 -2.68 66.11 -20.62
C ASN A 551 -2.79 64.73 -19.95
N VAL A 552 -3.88 64.49 -19.22
CA VAL A 552 -4.17 63.18 -18.58
C VAL A 552 -4.38 62.04 -19.59
N ASN A 553 -4.75 62.41 -20.82
CA ASN A 553 -4.95 61.52 -21.97
C ASN A 553 -3.72 61.48 -22.89
N ALA A 554 -2.55 61.91 -22.44
CA ALA A 554 -1.31 61.75 -23.20
C ALA A 554 -1.01 60.28 -23.52
N ASN A 555 -0.14 60.08 -24.52
CA ASN A 555 0.36 58.78 -24.99
C ASN A 555 1.26 58.06 -23.97
N ALA A 556 0.93 58.06 -22.68
CA ALA A 556 1.69 57.35 -21.66
C ALA A 556 1.57 55.83 -21.83
N LEU A 557 2.63 55.09 -21.49
CA LEU A 557 2.67 53.63 -21.55
C LEU A 557 1.68 53.03 -20.52
N ARG A 558 0.49 52.68 -21.00
CA ARG A 558 -0.58 52.07 -20.19
C ARG A 558 -0.31 50.58 -19.96
N TRP A 559 -1.04 49.99 -19.04
CA TRP A 559 -0.93 48.57 -18.72
C TRP A 559 -1.25 47.68 -19.93
N SER A 560 -0.58 46.53 -19.99
CA SER A 560 -0.65 45.58 -21.10
C SER A 560 -0.31 46.19 -22.47
N THR A 561 0.58 47.21 -22.49
CA THR A 561 1.19 47.72 -23.73
C THR A 561 2.71 47.75 -23.66
N THR A 562 3.34 47.63 -24.83
CA THR A 562 4.80 47.67 -25.04
C THR A 562 5.17 48.82 -25.97
N TYR A 563 6.08 49.69 -25.52
CA TYR A 563 6.71 50.69 -26.39
C TYR A 563 8.17 50.32 -26.65
N ASN A 564 8.62 50.52 -27.89
CA ASN A 564 9.97 50.19 -28.35
C ASN A 564 10.80 51.45 -28.59
N TYR A 565 12.07 51.39 -28.15
CA TYR A 565 13.05 52.46 -28.29
C TYR A 565 14.34 51.87 -28.84
N ARG A 566 14.85 52.44 -29.94
CA ARG A 566 16.04 51.88 -30.60
C ARG A 566 16.85 52.91 -31.35
N PHE A 567 18.15 52.68 -31.39
CA PHE A 567 19.13 53.57 -31.99
C PHE A 567 20.48 52.86 -32.19
N ARG A 568 21.35 53.50 -32.95
CA ARG A 568 22.75 53.09 -33.14
C ARG A 568 23.69 54.03 -32.42
N SER A 569 24.71 53.49 -31.77
CA SER A 569 25.75 54.25 -31.08
C SER A 569 27.14 53.71 -31.37
N THR A 570 28.13 54.61 -31.24
CA THR A 570 29.56 54.28 -31.15
C THR A 570 29.96 53.78 -29.77
N GLY A 571 29.14 54.01 -28.73
CA GLY A 571 29.36 53.48 -27.40
C GLY A 571 29.15 51.96 -27.39
N ALA A 572 30.20 51.22 -27.02
CA ALA A 572 30.10 49.79 -26.73
C ALA A 572 29.20 49.55 -25.50
N PRO A 573 28.52 48.40 -25.40
CA PRO A 573 27.69 48.08 -24.24
C PRO A 573 28.55 47.97 -22.98
N ALA A 574 28.20 48.75 -21.97
CA ALA A 574 28.77 48.67 -20.62
C ALA A 574 27.64 48.83 -19.59
N PRO A 575 27.76 48.28 -18.36
CA PRO A 575 26.74 48.42 -17.34
C PRO A 575 26.44 49.88 -17.00
N GLY A 576 25.17 50.18 -16.76
CA GLY A 576 24.71 51.49 -16.31
C GLY A 576 23.24 51.48 -15.90
N ASN A 577 22.67 52.66 -15.72
CA ASN A 577 21.34 52.84 -15.14
C ASN A 577 20.41 53.56 -16.13
N ILE A 578 19.29 52.92 -16.46
CA ILE A 578 18.21 53.51 -17.27
C ILE A 578 17.10 53.99 -16.34
N THR A 579 16.63 55.23 -16.53
CA THR A 579 15.59 55.83 -15.69
C THR A 579 14.28 55.96 -16.46
N VAL A 580 13.15 55.72 -15.79
CA VAL A 580 11.80 55.84 -16.34
C VAL A 580 10.95 56.70 -15.40
N THR A 581 10.45 57.82 -15.91
CA THR A 581 9.54 58.72 -15.18
C THR A 581 8.12 58.17 -15.29
N LEU A 582 7.43 58.00 -14.15
CA LEU A 582 6.06 57.52 -14.12
C LEU A 582 5.08 58.64 -14.53
N PHE A 583 3.95 58.28 -15.14
CA PHE A 583 3.03 59.24 -15.73
C PHE A 583 2.03 59.82 -14.73
N LYS A 584 1.20 58.99 -14.08
CA LYS A 584 0.32 59.49 -13.00
C LYS A 584 1.16 59.87 -11.77
N PRO A 585 0.79 60.94 -11.04
CA PRO A 585 1.54 61.38 -9.86
C PRO A 585 1.51 60.34 -8.73
N GLY A 586 2.63 60.21 -8.01
CA GLY A 586 2.79 59.32 -6.87
C GLY A 586 4.25 59.24 -6.43
N THR A 587 4.53 58.39 -5.42
CA THR A 587 5.89 58.10 -4.94
C THR A 587 6.23 56.62 -5.24
N PRO A 588 7.44 56.29 -5.72
CA PRO A 588 8.42 57.20 -6.31
C PRO A 588 7.88 57.85 -7.59
N THR A 589 8.49 58.95 -8.04
CA THR A 589 8.14 59.59 -9.33
C THR A 589 8.86 58.95 -10.52
N THR A 590 9.92 58.19 -10.25
CA THR A 590 10.86 57.66 -11.23
C THR A 590 11.32 56.29 -10.73
N ILE A 591 11.40 55.31 -11.64
CA ILE A 591 12.01 54.00 -11.40
C ILE A 591 13.32 53.88 -12.18
N THR A 592 14.22 53.01 -11.71
CA THR A 592 15.56 52.85 -12.29
C THR A 592 15.83 51.37 -12.53
N PHE A 593 16.20 51.02 -13.76
CA PHE A 593 16.75 49.72 -14.11
C PHE A 593 18.28 49.82 -14.00
N THR A 594 18.89 49.06 -13.10
CA THR A 594 20.33 49.10 -12.80
C THR A 594 21.10 47.95 -13.47
N GLY A 595 22.38 48.15 -13.74
CA GLY A 595 23.24 47.12 -14.35
C GLY A 595 22.84 46.72 -15.78
N VAL A 596 22.14 47.59 -16.49
CA VAL A 596 21.70 47.37 -17.88
C VAL A 596 22.73 47.93 -18.86
N ASP A 597 22.94 47.25 -19.99
CA ASP A 597 23.89 47.72 -21.00
C ASP A 597 23.44 49.07 -21.57
N VAL A 598 24.29 50.08 -21.42
CA VAL A 598 24.14 51.42 -21.98
C VAL A 598 25.35 51.76 -22.85
N PRO A 599 25.21 52.65 -23.84
CA PRO A 599 26.32 53.01 -24.72
C PRO A 599 27.44 53.76 -23.99
N GLY A 600 28.59 53.11 -23.85
CA GLY A 600 29.84 53.73 -23.37
C GLY A 600 29.96 53.92 -21.85
N GLY A 601 29.02 53.42 -21.05
CA GLY A 601 29.02 53.57 -19.60
C GLY A 601 28.66 54.98 -19.11
N SER A 602 28.66 55.19 -17.79
CA SER A 602 28.43 56.49 -17.15
C SER A 602 29.66 57.40 -17.21
N ASN A 603 29.45 58.72 -17.31
CA ASN A 603 30.52 59.71 -17.33
C ASN A 603 31.09 59.98 -15.94
N CYS A 604 32.39 59.74 -15.77
CA CYS A 604 33.21 60.14 -14.64
C CYS A 604 34.62 60.52 -15.14
N PRO A 605 35.40 61.27 -14.35
CA PRO A 605 36.86 61.35 -14.52
C PRO A 605 37.53 59.99 -14.24
N ASP A 606 38.84 59.91 -14.44
CA ASP A 606 39.76 58.96 -13.83
C ASP A 606 40.72 59.84 -13.01
N SER A 607 40.59 59.79 -11.69
CA SER A 607 41.17 60.80 -10.77
C SER A 607 42.55 60.45 -10.24
N ASP A 608 43.00 59.19 -10.33
CA ASP A 608 44.35 58.76 -9.93
C ASP A 608 45.19 58.16 -11.08
N GLY A 609 44.55 57.72 -12.18
CA GLY A 609 45.19 57.33 -13.43
C GLY A 609 45.43 55.82 -13.60
N ASP A 610 44.74 54.95 -12.86
CA ASP A 610 44.89 53.49 -12.99
C ASP A 610 44.26 52.89 -14.26
N GLY A 611 43.31 53.61 -14.87
CA GLY A 611 42.62 53.22 -16.10
C GLY A 611 41.14 52.86 -15.92
N VAL A 612 40.59 52.93 -14.70
CA VAL A 612 39.15 52.83 -14.43
C VAL A 612 38.61 54.19 -13.94
N ASN A 613 37.50 54.64 -14.52
CA ASN A 613 36.91 55.95 -14.21
C ASN A 613 36.13 55.93 -12.87
N ASP A 614 36.15 57.03 -12.10
CA ASP A 614 35.64 57.27 -10.71
C ASP A 614 34.19 56.82 -10.36
N CYS A 615 33.43 56.30 -11.32
CA CYS A 615 32.04 55.83 -11.17
C CYS A 615 31.82 54.39 -11.66
N LEU A 616 32.89 53.75 -12.14
CA LEU A 616 33.04 52.31 -12.37
C LEU A 616 34.12 51.74 -11.45
N ASP A 617 35.10 52.57 -11.09
CA ASP A 617 36.01 52.37 -9.97
C ASP A 617 35.29 52.70 -8.65
N GLY A 618 35.50 51.86 -7.64
CA GLY A 618 34.98 52.06 -6.29
C GLY A 618 35.96 52.73 -5.32
N CYS A 619 37.18 53.07 -5.76
CA CYS A 619 38.22 53.74 -4.98
C CYS A 619 38.94 54.88 -5.74
N PRO A 620 38.27 56.01 -6.06
CA PRO A 620 38.73 57.03 -7.03
C PRO A 620 39.98 57.87 -6.68
N ASN A 621 40.82 57.38 -5.77
CA ASN A 621 42.04 58.02 -5.28
C ASN A 621 43.13 56.98 -4.86
N ASP A 622 43.01 55.69 -5.20
CA ASP A 622 44.00 54.64 -4.94
C ASP A 622 44.40 53.91 -6.24
N PRO A 623 45.48 54.33 -6.93
CA PRO A 623 45.86 53.84 -8.27
C PRO A 623 46.47 52.43 -8.28
N ASN A 624 46.11 51.60 -7.30
CA ASN A 624 46.48 50.20 -7.17
C ASN A 624 45.23 49.31 -7.03
N LYS A 625 44.03 49.90 -6.95
CA LYS A 625 42.86 49.21 -6.40
C LYS A 625 41.52 49.76 -6.92
N ILE A 626 41.04 49.25 -8.06
CA ILE A 626 39.78 49.61 -8.74
C ILE A 626 38.45 49.38 -7.94
N ALA A 627 38.54 49.02 -6.65
CA ALA A 627 37.41 48.73 -5.79
C ALA A 627 37.84 48.74 -4.30
N PRO A 628 36.92 48.98 -3.34
CA PRO A 628 37.24 48.94 -1.90
C PRO A 628 37.83 47.62 -1.43
N GLY A 629 37.53 46.52 -2.12
CA GLY A 629 37.79 45.18 -1.62
C GLY A 629 37.15 45.00 -0.24
N GLN A 630 37.90 44.44 0.69
CA GLN A 630 37.48 44.24 2.07
C GLN A 630 38.07 45.32 3.00
N CYS A 631 39.31 45.78 2.74
CA CYS A 631 39.98 46.77 3.58
C CYS A 631 39.58 48.22 3.33
N GLY A 632 38.79 48.50 2.30
CA GLY A 632 38.63 49.85 1.76
C GLY A 632 39.83 50.30 0.91
N CYS A 633 39.77 51.54 0.45
CA CYS A 633 40.78 52.16 -0.41
C CYS A 633 42.06 52.52 0.36
N GLY A 634 43.22 52.42 -0.27
CA GLY A 634 44.53 52.74 0.33
C GLY A 634 45.11 51.64 1.21
N VAL A 635 44.46 50.48 1.28
CA VAL A 635 44.88 49.30 2.07
C VAL A 635 44.77 48.05 1.21
N LEU A 636 45.86 47.28 1.11
CA LEU A 636 45.88 46.01 0.39
C LEU A 636 44.99 44.98 1.09
N ASP A 637 44.16 44.28 0.32
CA ASP A 637 43.42 43.10 0.78
C ASP A 637 44.39 41.92 0.95
N THR A 638 45.21 42.00 1.99
CA THR A 638 46.10 40.91 2.39
C THR A 638 45.30 39.96 3.25
N ASP A 639 44.96 38.82 2.68
CA ASP A 639 44.54 37.59 3.35
C ASP A 639 45.81 36.78 3.68
N SER A 640 45.95 36.31 4.92
CA SER A 640 47.17 35.68 5.44
C SER A 640 47.06 34.18 5.74
N ASP A 641 45.86 33.62 5.71
CA ASP A 641 45.61 32.20 5.94
C ASP A 641 44.86 31.52 4.78
N GLY A 642 44.09 32.29 3.99
CA GLY A 642 43.52 31.90 2.71
C GLY A 642 42.01 31.69 2.69
N ASP A 643 41.25 32.14 3.71
CA ASP A 643 39.80 31.92 3.78
C ASP A 643 38.97 32.82 2.84
N GLY A 644 39.58 33.88 2.30
CA GLY A 644 38.93 34.86 1.44
C GLY A 644 38.46 36.13 2.13
N VAL A 645 38.81 36.37 3.41
CA VAL A 645 38.62 37.65 4.10
C VAL A 645 39.96 38.26 4.54
N ALA A 646 40.25 39.44 4.03
CA ALA A 646 41.50 40.14 4.34
C ALA A 646 41.59 40.58 5.83
N ASN A 647 42.81 40.48 6.38
CA ASN A 647 43.22 40.72 7.78
C ASN A 647 42.71 42.02 8.45
N CYS A 648 42.21 42.96 7.66
CA CYS A 648 41.78 44.30 8.01
C CYS A 648 40.32 44.38 8.50
N VAL A 649 39.50 43.40 8.11
CA VAL A 649 38.08 43.26 8.53
C VAL A 649 37.76 41.86 9.04
N ASP A 650 38.63 40.89 8.78
CA ASP A 650 38.62 39.61 9.49
C ASP A 650 38.91 39.81 10.99
N GLY A 651 38.09 39.16 11.82
CA GLY A 651 38.26 39.11 13.27
C GLY A 651 39.24 38.04 13.76
N CYS A 652 39.70 37.13 12.89
CA CYS A 652 40.66 36.05 13.19
C CYS A 652 41.79 35.87 12.14
N PRO A 653 42.69 36.86 11.87
CA PRO A 653 43.61 36.89 10.70
C PRO A 653 44.73 35.83 10.54
N ASN A 654 44.56 34.66 11.15
CA ASN A 654 45.43 33.48 11.05
C ASN A 654 44.62 32.15 11.22
N ASP A 655 43.29 32.14 11.06
CA ASP A 655 42.41 30.97 11.22
C ASP A 655 41.54 30.75 9.96
N PRO A 656 41.97 29.91 8.99
CA PRO A 656 41.38 29.82 7.66
C PRO A 656 39.99 29.13 7.60
N LEU A 657 39.29 29.08 8.73
CA LEU A 657 37.94 28.53 8.91
C LEU A 657 37.00 29.52 9.60
N LYS A 658 37.48 30.73 9.99
CA LYS A 658 36.68 31.73 10.70
C LYS A 658 37.08 33.16 10.32
N THR A 659 36.09 33.91 9.83
CA THR A 659 36.18 35.35 9.57
C THR A 659 35.90 36.24 10.79
N ALA A 660 35.57 35.63 11.93
CA ALA A 660 35.25 36.28 13.21
C ALA A 660 35.41 35.30 14.39
N PRO A 661 35.68 35.76 15.64
CA PRO A 661 35.94 34.86 16.76
C PRO A 661 34.81 33.89 17.14
N GLY A 662 33.56 34.21 16.82
CA GLY A 662 32.40 33.40 17.21
C GLY A 662 32.21 33.30 18.72
N LEU A 663 31.78 32.13 19.20
CA LEU A 663 31.57 31.83 20.62
C LEU A 663 32.84 31.22 21.24
N CYS A 664 33.55 30.38 20.50
CA CYS A 664 34.72 29.63 20.95
C CYS A 664 36.05 30.39 20.84
N GLY A 665 36.06 31.53 20.13
CA GLY A 665 37.29 32.24 19.75
C GLY A 665 37.91 31.69 18.45
N CYS A 666 38.95 32.38 17.98
CA CYS A 666 39.72 31.95 16.80
C CYS A 666 40.47 30.63 17.07
N GLY A 667 40.51 29.74 16.08
CA GLY A 667 41.22 28.46 16.11
C GLY A 667 40.46 27.30 16.76
N VAL A 668 39.19 27.51 17.16
CA VAL A 668 38.34 26.52 17.82
C VAL A 668 36.95 26.58 17.19
N SER A 669 36.48 25.49 16.58
CA SER A 669 35.21 25.47 15.82
C SER A 669 34.00 25.86 16.68
N ASP A 670 33.12 26.72 16.16
CA ASP A 670 31.79 27.02 16.76
C ASP A 670 30.73 25.96 16.37
N VAL A 671 31.13 24.74 16.01
CA VAL A 671 30.18 23.64 15.82
C VAL A 671 29.48 23.40 17.16
N ASP A 672 28.17 23.54 17.10
CA ASP A 672 27.16 22.94 17.95
C ASP A 672 26.80 21.60 17.29
N SER A 673 27.11 20.48 17.96
CA SER A 673 27.08 19.14 17.36
C SER A 673 25.72 18.46 17.40
N ASP A 674 24.79 18.95 18.22
CA ASP A 674 23.47 18.38 18.43
C ASP A 674 22.32 19.38 18.22
N GLY A 675 22.59 20.69 18.27
CA GLY A 675 21.67 21.77 17.95
C GLY A 675 20.92 22.35 19.16
N ASP A 676 21.46 22.23 20.38
CA ASP A 676 20.91 22.84 21.59
C ASP A 676 21.02 24.38 21.62
N GLY A 677 22.02 24.95 20.93
CA GLY A 677 22.33 26.38 20.90
C GLY A 677 23.66 26.76 21.59
N VAL A 678 24.35 25.82 22.21
CA VAL A 678 25.67 26.01 22.85
C VAL A 678 26.75 25.23 22.08
N ALA A 679 27.65 25.95 21.42
CA ALA A 679 28.78 25.33 20.70
C ALA A 679 29.66 24.47 21.63
N ASN A 680 30.17 23.35 21.09
CA ASN A 680 30.86 22.26 21.78
C ASN A 680 32.03 22.66 22.71
N CYS A 681 32.55 23.88 22.56
CA CYS A 681 33.64 24.43 23.36
C CYS A 681 33.20 25.05 24.70
N LEU A 682 31.91 25.34 24.85
CA LEU A 682 31.27 25.92 26.05
C LEU A 682 30.30 24.94 26.72
N ASP A 683 29.96 23.86 26.04
CA ASP A 683 29.03 22.84 26.49
C ASP A 683 29.72 21.73 27.31
N GLY A 684 29.02 21.22 28.32
CA GLY A 684 29.40 20.06 29.12
C GLY A 684 28.96 18.71 28.53
N CYS A 685 28.05 18.69 27.54
CA CYS A 685 27.53 17.47 26.92
C CYS A 685 27.41 17.54 25.37
N PRO A 686 28.50 17.70 24.58
CA PRO A 686 28.46 18.17 23.18
C PRO A 686 27.87 17.23 22.11
N ASN A 687 26.99 16.32 22.49
CA ASN A 687 26.18 15.45 21.63
C ASN A 687 24.80 15.14 22.27
N ASP A 688 24.33 15.93 23.26
CA ASP A 688 23.04 15.78 23.96
C ASP A 688 22.22 17.06 23.79
N PRO A 689 21.29 17.11 22.83
CA PRO A 689 20.54 18.33 22.52
C PRO A 689 19.56 18.74 23.63
N LEU A 690 19.49 18.04 24.76
CA LEU A 690 18.60 18.35 25.88
C LEU A 690 19.36 18.83 27.13
N LYS A 691 20.70 18.80 27.15
CA LYS A 691 21.49 19.24 28.30
C LYS A 691 22.77 19.98 27.92
N THR A 692 22.96 21.17 28.48
CA THR A 692 24.24 21.89 28.44
C THR A 692 25.25 21.44 29.51
N GLN A 693 24.88 20.51 30.41
CA GLN A 693 25.69 20.03 31.54
C GLN A 693 25.27 18.59 31.95
N PRO A 694 26.19 17.70 32.40
CA PRO A 694 25.87 16.29 32.64
C PRO A 694 24.81 15.95 33.70
N GLY A 695 24.50 16.84 34.64
CA GLY A 695 23.56 16.52 35.72
C GLY A 695 24.05 15.38 36.64
N VAL A 696 23.13 14.51 37.07
CA VAL A 696 23.40 13.30 37.86
C VAL A 696 23.43 12.06 36.95
N CYS A 697 22.46 11.96 36.03
CA CYS A 697 22.32 10.83 35.10
C CYS A 697 23.35 10.82 33.96
N GLY A 698 24.11 11.89 33.78
CA GLY A 698 25.04 12.08 32.67
C GLY A 698 24.39 12.71 31.43
N CYS A 699 25.19 12.84 30.37
CA CYS A 699 24.72 13.29 29.06
C CYS A 699 23.96 12.17 28.35
N GLY A 700 22.86 12.50 27.67
CA GLY A 700 22.01 11.58 26.89
C GLY A 700 20.92 10.88 27.71
N VAL A 701 20.80 11.17 29.01
CA VAL A 701 19.81 10.57 29.92
C VAL A 701 19.20 11.69 30.77
N ALA A 702 17.89 11.90 30.73
CA ALA A 702 17.24 12.97 31.49
C ALA A 702 17.44 12.81 33.01
N ASP A 703 17.63 13.92 33.73
CA ASP A 703 17.54 13.93 35.20
C ASP A 703 16.06 14.02 35.59
N ALA A 704 15.33 12.93 35.38
CA ALA A 704 13.91 12.79 35.69
C ALA A 704 13.68 11.94 36.95
N ASP A 705 12.53 12.15 37.57
CA ASP A 705 11.94 11.42 38.71
C ASP A 705 10.48 11.23 38.29
N PHE A 706 10.16 10.07 37.69
CA PHE A 706 8.90 9.88 36.99
C PHE A 706 7.70 9.71 37.94
N ASP A 707 7.88 9.07 39.10
CA ASP A 707 6.78 8.79 40.03
C ASP A 707 6.74 9.66 41.30
N GLY A 708 7.80 10.44 41.57
CA GLY A 708 7.85 11.46 42.62
C GLY A 708 8.38 10.97 43.97
N ASP A 709 9.19 9.92 44.00
CA ASP A 709 9.76 9.35 45.24
C ASP A 709 10.96 10.14 45.79
N GLY A 710 11.76 10.73 44.90
CA GLY A 710 12.89 11.60 45.21
C GLY A 710 14.28 11.05 44.87
N ASP A 711 14.41 9.79 44.46
CA ASP A 711 15.51 9.32 43.63
C ASP A 711 15.21 9.60 42.13
N LEU A 712 16.19 9.43 41.23
CA LEU A 712 16.04 9.74 39.79
C LEU A 712 15.99 8.44 38.98
N ASP A 713 15.25 8.42 37.86
CA ASP A 713 15.01 7.25 36.98
C ASP A 713 16.29 6.46 36.61
N CYS A 714 17.45 7.14 36.58
CA CYS A 714 18.75 6.59 36.21
C CYS A 714 19.54 5.94 37.37
N VAL A 715 19.05 6.05 38.61
CA VAL A 715 19.64 5.47 39.84
C VAL A 715 18.60 4.75 40.71
N ASP A 716 17.33 4.79 40.31
CA ASP A 716 16.19 4.11 40.94
C ASP A 716 16.07 2.64 40.47
N ASN A 717 15.74 1.73 41.37
CA ASN A 717 15.47 0.31 41.07
C ASN A 717 14.01 -0.03 40.76
N CYS A 718 13.07 0.92 40.88
CA CYS A 718 11.73 0.83 40.27
C CYS A 718 11.27 2.19 39.68
N PRO A 719 11.88 2.70 38.58
CA PRO A 719 11.64 4.03 38.00
C PRO A 719 10.19 4.48 37.69
N THR A 720 9.17 3.67 37.97
CA THR A 720 7.75 4.04 37.84
C THR A 720 6.86 3.64 39.03
N LEU A 721 7.39 3.05 40.12
CA LEU A 721 6.60 2.46 41.22
C LEU A 721 6.84 2.95 42.69
N TYR A 722 7.24 4.19 42.94
CA TYR A 722 7.28 4.89 44.24
C TYR A 722 7.79 4.03 45.41
N ASN A 723 9.09 3.95 45.55
CA ASN A 723 9.82 3.02 46.39
C ASN A 723 10.96 3.71 47.17
N PRO A 724 10.72 4.80 47.95
CA PRO A 724 11.77 5.73 48.44
C PRO A 724 12.61 5.20 49.62
N ALA A 725 12.71 3.87 49.71
CA ALA A 725 13.68 3.12 50.48
C ALA A 725 14.67 2.34 49.58
N GLN A 726 14.50 2.39 48.25
CA GLN A 726 15.30 1.71 47.21
C GLN A 726 15.57 0.24 47.56
N ALA A 727 14.53 -0.44 48.06
CA ALA A 727 14.65 -1.76 48.64
C ALA A 727 14.66 -2.83 47.55
N ASP A 728 15.81 -3.47 47.37
CA ASP A 728 16.09 -4.69 46.61
C ASP A 728 16.47 -5.77 47.65
N ALA A 729 15.93 -7.00 47.52
CA ALA A 729 16.04 -8.05 48.55
C ALA A 729 17.01 -9.19 48.20
N ASP A 730 17.23 -9.46 46.91
CA ASP A 730 18.04 -10.59 46.42
C ASP A 730 19.31 -10.13 45.67
N GLY A 731 19.36 -8.87 45.25
CA GLY A 731 20.50 -8.19 44.65
C GLY A 731 20.51 -8.18 43.12
N ASP A 732 19.37 -8.36 42.45
CA ASP A 732 19.29 -8.47 40.99
C ASP A 732 19.36 -7.09 40.26
N GLY A 733 18.91 -6.02 40.92
CA GLY A 733 18.87 -4.64 40.41
C GLY A 733 17.47 -4.04 40.23
N ILE A 734 16.42 -4.83 40.43
CA ILE A 734 15.00 -4.46 40.43
C ILE A 734 14.54 -4.31 41.90
N GLY A 735 13.68 -3.33 42.17
CA GLY A 735 13.18 -3.12 43.53
C GLY A 735 11.98 -4.01 43.88
N ASN A 736 11.84 -4.38 45.16
CA ASN A 736 10.77 -5.22 45.74
C ASN A 736 9.32 -4.74 45.48
N VAL A 737 9.13 -3.58 44.85
CA VAL A 737 7.82 -3.01 44.51
C VAL A 737 7.44 -3.26 43.05
N CYS A 738 8.42 -3.42 42.16
CA CYS A 738 8.28 -3.70 40.72
C CYS A 738 8.67 -5.11 40.33
N ASP A 739 9.45 -5.79 41.16
CA ASP A 739 9.92 -7.15 40.94
C ASP A 739 8.79 -8.20 40.95
N ASN A 740 8.72 -9.02 39.91
CA ASN A 740 7.80 -10.17 39.78
C ASN A 740 8.35 -11.49 40.38
N CYS A 741 9.63 -11.52 40.80
CA CYS A 741 10.22 -12.56 41.64
C CYS A 741 11.05 -12.00 42.83
N PRO A 742 10.44 -11.29 43.82
CA PRO A 742 11.12 -10.57 44.92
C PRO A 742 12.15 -11.28 45.82
N GLN A 743 12.54 -12.53 45.54
CA GLN A 743 13.49 -13.34 46.31
C GLN A 743 14.44 -14.18 45.41
N ASP A 744 14.25 -14.20 44.08
CA ASP A 744 14.89 -15.13 43.14
C ASP A 744 15.38 -14.41 41.86
N PRO A 745 16.66 -13.98 41.80
CA PRO A 745 17.16 -12.93 40.90
C PRO A 745 16.86 -13.07 39.39
N ASN A 746 16.06 -12.16 38.84
CA ASN A 746 15.67 -12.15 37.42
C ASN A 746 15.69 -10.74 36.77
N PRO A 747 16.88 -10.18 36.44
CA PRO A 747 17.01 -8.78 35.94
C PRO A 747 16.43 -8.49 34.55
N ASN A 748 15.75 -9.48 33.97
CA ASN A 748 15.01 -9.41 32.71
C ASN A 748 13.49 -9.37 32.92
N GLN A 749 12.99 -9.63 34.14
CA GLN A 749 11.58 -9.61 34.54
C GLN A 749 10.66 -10.33 33.54
N LEU A 750 11.14 -11.46 32.98
CA LEU A 750 10.36 -12.26 32.04
C LEU A 750 9.17 -12.89 32.75
N ASP A 751 8.02 -12.80 32.09
CA ASP A 751 6.73 -13.42 32.40
C ASP A 751 6.16 -13.82 31.03
N GLN A 752 6.26 -15.11 30.70
CA GLN A 752 5.96 -15.63 29.34
C GLN A 752 4.47 -15.87 29.07
N ASP A 753 3.60 -15.93 30.10
CA ASP A 753 2.18 -16.25 29.95
C ASP A 753 1.21 -15.21 30.55
N GLN A 754 1.77 -14.19 31.21
CA GLN A 754 1.15 -12.96 31.72
C GLN A 754 0.35 -13.15 33.02
N ASP A 755 0.87 -13.97 33.94
CA ASP A 755 0.28 -14.29 35.24
C ASP A 755 0.72 -13.39 36.42
N TYR A 756 1.71 -12.50 36.19
CA TYR A 756 2.36 -11.60 37.16
C TYR A 756 3.38 -12.25 38.12
N ILE A 757 3.75 -13.52 37.93
CA ILE A 757 4.91 -14.19 38.52
C ILE A 757 5.98 -14.30 37.42
N GLY A 758 7.26 -14.15 37.77
CA GLY A 758 8.33 -14.22 36.77
C GLY A 758 8.79 -15.65 36.45
N ASP A 759 9.27 -15.88 35.22
CA ASP A 759 9.89 -17.12 34.69
C ASP A 759 10.93 -17.79 35.62
N ALA A 760 11.48 -17.05 36.59
CA ALA A 760 12.51 -17.52 37.52
C ALA A 760 11.96 -18.14 38.83
N CYS A 761 10.73 -17.77 39.21
CA CYS A 761 10.05 -18.23 40.42
C CYS A 761 8.68 -18.89 40.14
N ASP A 762 8.20 -18.83 38.89
CA ASP A 762 7.02 -19.50 38.40
C ASP A 762 7.26 -21.02 38.14
N ASN A 763 6.31 -21.86 38.60
CA ASN A 763 6.31 -23.31 38.38
C ASN A 763 5.55 -23.77 37.11
N CYS A 764 4.94 -22.84 36.36
CA CYS A 764 4.36 -23.07 35.03
C CYS A 764 4.63 -21.94 33.99
N PRO A 765 5.89 -21.62 33.59
CA PRO A 765 6.28 -20.49 32.70
C PRO A 765 5.71 -20.39 31.27
N LEU A 766 4.59 -21.05 30.98
CA LEU A 766 3.87 -21.08 29.69
C LEU A 766 2.34 -21.30 29.87
N SER A 767 1.77 -21.23 31.08
CA SER A 767 0.40 -21.67 31.42
C SER A 767 -0.30 -20.99 32.62
N PHE A 768 -0.33 -19.66 32.67
CA PHE A 768 -1.08 -18.75 33.54
C PHE A 768 -1.69 -19.39 34.81
N ASN A 769 -0.94 -19.38 35.92
CA ASN A 769 -1.37 -19.98 37.17
C ASN A 769 -1.06 -19.12 38.44
N PRO A 770 -1.61 -17.90 38.59
CA PRO A 770 -1.19 -16.95 39.65
C PRO A 770 -1.24 -17.44 41.11
N PRO A 771 -2.01 -18.49 41.49
CA PRO A 771 -1.89 -19.12 42.80
C PRO A 771 -0.60 -19.92 43.05
N GLN A 772 0.21 -20.20 42.03
CA GLN A 772 1.44 -21.02 42.07
C GLN A 772 1.21 -22.36 42.79
N ALA A 773 0.17 -23.07 42.36
CA ALA A 773 -0.26 -24.33 42.96
C ALA A 773 0.56 -25.51 42.43
N ASP A 774 1.09 -26.33 43.33
CA ASP A 774 1.75 -27.61 43.09
C ASP A 774 1.18 -28.59 44.13
N SER A 775 0.41 -29.58 43.67
CA SER A 775 -0.35 -30.48 44.53
C SER A 775 0.44 -31.68 45.06
N ASP A 776 1.60 -32.04 44.49
CA ASP A 776 2.37 -33.22 44.89
C ASP A 776 3.86 -32.98 45.22
N GLY A 777 4.42 -31.85 44.81
CA GLY A 777 5.75 -31.35 45.18
C GLY A 777 6.86 -31.69 44.19
N ASP A 778 6.56 -31.99 42.93
CA ASP A 778 7.52 -32.27 41.85
C ASP A 778 8.26 -31.01 41.36
N GLY A 779 7.64 -29.83 41.52
CA GLY A 779 8.18 -28.54 41.08
C GLY A 779 7.58 -27.99 39.78
N VAL A 780 6.66 -28.72 39.16
CA VAL A 780 5.79 -28.25 38.06
C VAL A 780 4.37 -27.99 38.61
N GLY A 781 3.75 -26.88 38.21
CA GLY A 781 2.45 -26.49 38.76
C GLY A 781 1.23 -27.25 38.19
N ASP A 782 0.14 -27.28 38.97
CA ASP A 782 -1.09 -28.03 38.70
C ASP A 782 -1.77 -27.75 37.34
N ASP A 783 -1.57 -26.54 36.79
CA ASP A 783 -2.19 -26.08 35.54
C ASP A 783 -1.34 -26.41 34.28
N CYS A 784 -0.06 -26.76 34.44
CA CYS A 784 0.82 -27.19 33.34
C CYS A 784 1.32 -28.64 33.45
N ASP A 785 1.29 -29.24 34.63
CA ASP A 785 1.58 -30.67 34.80
C ASP A 785 0.48 -31.52 34.12
N GLY A 786 0.89 -32.45 33.27
CA GLY A 786 -0.01 -33.43 32.67
C GLY A 786 -0.41 -34.59 33.61
N CYS A 787 0.17 -34.68 34.81
CA CYS A 787 -0.05 -35.69 35.84
C CYS A 787 -0.08 -35.14 37.30
N PRO A 788 -0.91 -34.14 37.71
CA PRO A 788 -0.82 -33.36 38.98
C PRO A 788 -0.96 -34.09 40.35
N ASN A 789 -0.65 -35.38 40.42
CA ASN A 789 -0.74 -36.29 41.56
C ASN A 789 0.34 -37.43 41.47
N ASP A 790 1.34 -37.34 40.59
CA ASP A 790 2.48 -38.26 40.47
C ASP A 790 3.82 -37.49 40.50
N PRO A 791 4.45 -37.31 41.69
CA PRO A 791 5.62 -36.44 41.93
C PRO A 791 6.94 -37.01 41.40
N ASN A 792 6.89 -37.66 40.24
CA ASN A 792 8.01 -38.23 39.50
C ASN A 792 7.90 -37.91 37.99
N LYS A 793 6.82 -37.25 37.54
CA LYS A 793 6.34 -37.41 36.17
C LYS A 793 5.42 -36.29 35.66
N ALA A 794 5.93 -35.07 35.55
CA ALA A 794 5.28 -33.89 34.93
C ALA A 794 4.59 -34.04 33.54
N ALA A 795 4.59 -35.23 32.92
CA ALA A 795 3.92 -35.52 31.65
C ALA A 795 3.50 -37.01 31.50
N PRO A 796 2.30 -37.33 30.98
CA PRO A 796 1.80 -38.70 30.82
C PRO A 796 2.69 -39.64 30.02
N GLY A 797 3.49 -39.14 29.07
CA GLY A 797 4.39 -39.98 28.28
C GLY A 797 3.66 -41.02 27.42
N VAL A 798 4.23 -42.22 27.33
CA VAL A 798 3.75 -43.36 26.53
C VAL A 798 3.00 -44.38 27.39
N CYS A 799 3.37 -44.53 28.66
CA CYS A 799 2.77 -45.46 29.62
C CYS A 799 1.68 -44.83 30.52
N GLY A 800 1.51 -43.51 30.50
CA GLY A 800 0.58 -42.76 31.35
C GLY A 800 1.20 -42.29 32.68
N CYS A 801 0.41 -41.59 33.48
CA CYS A 801 0.77 -41.19 34.84
C CYS A 801 0.84 -42.41 35.78
N GLY A 802 1.77 -42.42 36.74
CA GLY A 802 1.96 -43.51 37.71
C GLY A 802 2.71 -44.74 37.18
N VAL A 803 3.23 -44.69 35.94
CA VAL A 803 3.97 -45.79 35.28
C VAL A 803 5.17 -45.21 34.53
N ALA A 804 6.37 -45.70 34.82
CA ALA A 804 7.59 -45.20 34.17
C ALA A 804 7.69 -45.66 32.70
N ASP A 805 8.10 -44.74 31.82
CA ASP A 805 8.38 -44.99 30.39
C ASP A 805 9.75 -45.69 30.19
N THR A 806 9.96 -46.83 30.86
CA THR A 806 11.18 -47.64 30.72
C THR A 806 11.17 -48.38 29.39
N ASP A 807 12.30 -48.38 28.69
CA ASP A 807 12.62 -49.25 27.55
C ASP A 807 13.74 -50.20 28.02
N GLY A 808 13.41 -51.49 28.14
CA GLY A 808 14.25 -52.50 28.79
C GLY A 808 15.44 -53.01 27.98
N ASP A 809 15.41 -52.89 26.66
CA ASP A 809 16.45 -53.43 25.77
C ASP A 809 17.01 -52.43 24.73
N GLY A 810 16.33 -51.32 24.48
CA GLY A 810 16.75 -50.24 23.59
C GLY A 810 16.21 -50.32 22.16
N ASP A 811 15.15 -51.10 21.91
CA ASP A 811 14.38 -51.13 20.65
C ASP A 811 13.78 -49.76 20.27
N GLY A 812 13.40 -48.95 21.26
CA GLY A 812 12.67 -47.69 21.11
C GLY A 812 11.19 -47.76 21.52
N THR A 813 10.71 -48.92 21.97
CA THR A 813 9.34 -49.14 22.46
C THR A 813 9.34 -49.37 23.97
N PRO A 814 8.70 -48.51 24.79
CA PRO A 814 8.64 -48.72 26.24
C PRO A 814 7.91 -50.02 26.64
N ASP A 815 8.40 -50.68 27.70
CA ASP A 815 7.98 -51.98 28.27
C ASP A 815 6.45 -52.15 28.42
N CYS A 816 5.73 -51.04 28.61
CA CYS A 816 4.29 -51.01 28.81
C CYS A 816 3.48 -51.26 27.53
N ASN A 817 4.08 -51.04 26.36
CA ASN A 817 3.45 -51.15 25.03
C ASN A 817 4.16 -52.12 24.09
N ASP A 818 5.34 -52.63 24.47
CA ASP A 818 6.07 -53.63 23.69
C ASP A 818 5.54 -55.07 23.92
N GLY A 819 5.45 -55.84 22.84
CA GLY A 819 5.13 -57.27 22.86
C GLY A 819 6.32 -58.18 23.19
N CYS A 820 7.57 -57.67 23.16
CA CYS A 820 8.79 -58.42 23.43
C CYS A 820 9.88 -57.61 24.22
N PRO A 821 9.65 -57.14 25.48
CA PRO A 821 10.52 -56.15 26.18
C PRO A 821 11.96 -56.57 26.58
N ASN A 822 12.52 -57.58 25.90
CA ASN A 822 13.87 -58.14 26.08
C ASN A 822 14.47 -58.62 24.72
N ASP A 823 13.90 -58.25 23.57
CA ASP A 823 14.38 -58.58 22.21
C ASP A 823 14.50 -57.31 21.34
N PRO A 824 15.67 -56.63 21.31
CA PRO A 824 15.88 -55.32 20.68
C PRO A 824 15.91 -55.36 19.14
N LEU A 825 15.22 -56.33 18.54
CA LEU A 825 15.01 -56.52 17.11
C LEU A 825 13.51 -56.68 16.75
N LYS A 826 12.60 -56.71 17.74
CA LYS A 826 11.16 -56.92 17.52
C LYS A 826 10.29 -56.25 18.59
N THR A 827 9.47 -55.28 18.18
CA THR A 827 8.34 -54.72 18.98
C THR A 827 7.15 -55.67 19.18
N ALA A 828 7.19 -56.86 18.57
CA ALA A 828 6.10 -57.84 18.59
C ALA A 828 6.62 -59.24 18.21
N PRO A 829 6.05 -60.34 18.76
CA PRO A 829 6.63 -61.69 18.61
C PRO A 829 6.83 -62.23 17.18
N GLY A 830 6.11 -61.73 16.17
CA GLY A 830 6.15 -62.29 14.81
C GLY A 830 5.60 -63.73 14.74
N ALA A 831 6.13 -64.54 13.83
CA ALA A 831 5.77 -65.96 13.68
C ALA A 831 6.65 -66.86 14.56
N CYS A 832 7.96 -66.57 14.62
CA CYS A 832 8.94 -67.36 15.37
C CYS A 832 9.01 -67.04 16.88
N GLY A 833 8.32 -66.00 17.34
CA GLY A 833 8.45 -65.48 18.70
C GLY A 833 9.58 -64.45 18.86
N CYS A 834 9.66 -63.84 20.04
CA CYS A 834 10.75 -62.94 20.42
C CYS A 834 12.10 -63.72 20.45
N GLY A 835 13.16 -63.10 19.96
CA GLY A 835 14.54 -63.61 19.98
C GLY A 835 14.92 -64.49 18.78
N VAL A 836 14.01 -64.69 17.81
CA VAL A 836 14.24 -65.51 16.61
C VAL A 836 13.72 -64.77 15.38
N ALA A 837 14.57 -64.53 14.38
CA ALA A 837 14.20 -63.82 13.16
C ALA A 837 13.19 -64.61 12.31
N ASP A 838 12.17 -63.92 11.78
CA ASP A 838 11.19 -64.47 10.85
C ASP A 838 11.77 -64.52 9.42
N THR A 839 12.82 -65.33 9.23
CA THR A 839 13.42 -65.60 7.91
C THR A 839 12.49 -66.48 7.08
N ASP A 840 12.41 -66.22 5.79
CA ASP A 840 11.75 -67.03 4.76
C ASP A 840 12.82 -67.32 3.68
N THR A 841 13.32 -68.56 3.65
CA THR A 841 14.53 -68.95 2.90
C THR A 841 14.29 -69.20 1.41
N ASP A 842 13.09 -69.59 1.00
CA ASP A 842 12.77 -69.89 -0.40
C ASP A 842 11.71 -68.97 -1.06
N GLY A 843 11.01 -68.17 -0.26
CA GLY A 843 10.12 -67.10 -0.71
C GLY A 843 8.64 -67.50 -0.83
N ASP A 844 8.17 -68.49 -0.06
CA ASP A 844 6.80 -69.00 -0.11
C ASP A 844 5.79 -68.18 0.71
N GLY A 845 6.27 -67.44 1.73
CA GLY A 845 5.46 -66.66 2.68
C GLY A 845 5.33 -67.25 4.09
N VAL A 846 5.95 -68.40 4.37
CA VAL A 846 6.09 -69.02 5.70
C VAL A 846 7.53 -68.84 6.20
N ALA A 847 7.71 -68.66 7.51
CA ALA A 847 9.04 -68.48 8.08
C ALA A 847 9.68 -69.83 8.41
N ASP A 848 11.00 -69.98 8.18
CA ASP A 848 11.83 -71.18 8.38
C ASP A 848 11.58 -71.91 9.72
N CYS A 849 11.27 -71.16 10.78
CA CYS A 849 10.99 -71.68 12.12
C CYS A 849 9.66 -72.45 12.25
N THR A 850 8.81 -72.34 11.23
CA THR A 850 7.45 -72.88 11.12
C THR A 850 7.20 -73.58 9.78
N ASP A 851 8.20 -73.63 8.91
CA ASP A 851 8.14 -74.24 7.59
C ASP A 851 8.57 -75.71 7.66
N ASN A 852 7.73 -76.61 7.13
CA ASN A 852 8.02 -78.04 7.03
C ASN A 852 8.77 -78.46 5.75
N CYS A 853 9.09 -77.52 4.86
CA CYS A 853 9.93 -77.71 3.68
C CYS A 853 10.85 -76.49 3.38
N ASP A 854 11.61 -76.01 4.39
CA ASP A 854 12.53 -74.83 4.45
C ASP A 854 13.45 -74.45 3.24
N ASN A 855 13.42 -75.18 2.13
CA ASN A 855 14.16 -74.97 0.89
C ASN A 855 13.34 -75.32 -0.38
N LEU A 856 12.03 -75.59 -0.28
CA LEU A 856 11.15 -75.99 -1.39
C LEU A 856 9.67 -75.53 -1.22
N ALA A 857 9.46 -74.22 -1.36
CA ALA A 857 8.21 -73.47 -1.41
C ALA A 857 6.91 -74.28 -1.53
N ASN A 858 6.17 -74.36 -0.43
CA ASN A 858 4.92 -75.11 -0.28
C ASN A 858 3.86 -74.34 0.57
N PRO A 859 3.32 -73.18 0.14
CA PRO A 859 2.61 -72.21 1.01
C PRO A 859 1.35 -72.69 1.74
N SER A 860 0.90 -73.91 1.45
CA SER A 860 -0.16 -74.63 2.17
C SER A 860 0.32 -75.37 3.42
N GLN A 861 1.64 -75.54 3.62
CA GLN A 861 2.28 -76.26 4.72
C GLN A 861 1.63 -77.64 4.96
N ALA A 862 1.38 -78.34 3.85
CA ALA A 862 0.68 -79.62 3.85
C ALA A 862 1.63 -80.72 4.34
N ASP A 863 1.24 -81.37 5.44
CA ASP A 863 1.88 -82.54 6.04
C ASP A 863 0.73 -83.49 6.40
N CYS A 864 0.57 -84.53 5.58
CA CYS A 864 -0.60 -85.41 5.61
C CYS A 864 -0.51 -86.53 6.67
N ASP A 865 0.70 -87.03 6.98
CA ASP A 865 0.90 -88.10 7.97
C ASP A 865 1.48 -87.64 9.33
N GLN A 866 1.82 -86.34 9.44
CA GLN A 866 2.14 -85.59 10.65
C GLN A 866 3.47 -85.98 11.29
N ASP A 867 4.45 -86.25 10.43
CA ASP A 867 5.86 -86.51 10.73
C ASP A 867 6.66 -85.22 11.02
N GLY A 868 6.25 -84.09 10.44
CA GLY A 868 6.91 -82.78 10.55
C GLY A 868 7.70 -82.35 9.30
N VAL A 869 7.74 -83.17 8.26
CA VAL A 869 8.23 -82.84 6.91
C VAL A 869 7.03 -82.68 5.97
N GLY A 870 7.02 -81.66 5.11
CA GLY A 870 5.89 -81.40 4.23
C GLY A 870 5.78 -82.35 3.02
N ASP A 871 4.55 -82.63 2.60
CA ASP A 871 4.19 -83.49 1.47
C ASP A 871 4.99 -83.15 0.19
N VAL A 872 5.28 -81.87 -0.04
CA VAL A 872 5.97 -81.37 -1.23
C VAL A 872 7.45 -81.76 -1.27
N CYS A 873 8.18 -81.62 -0.16
CA CYS A 873 9.58 -82.03 -0.07
C CYS A 873 9.74 -83.54 0.10
N GLU A 874 8.75 -84.24 0.69
CA GLU A 874 8.62 -85.70 0.67
C GLU A 874 8.44 -86.26 -0.76
N LEU A 875 7.52 -85.71 -1.55
CA LEU A 875 7.32 -86.09 -2.96
C LEU A 875 8.57 -85.77 -3.80
N ALA A 876 9.29 -84.68 -3.51
CA ALA A 876 10.57 -84.37 -4.14
C ALA A 876 11.71 -85.32 -3.73
N ALA A 877 11.70 -85.83 -2.50
CA ALA A 877 12.63 -86.86 -2.01
C ALA A 877 12.27 -88.28 -2.51
N GLY A 878 11.00 -88.50 -2.88
CA GLY A 878 10.48 -89.79 -3.34
C GLY A 878 10.14 -90.76 -2.20
N THR A 879 9.78 -90.24 -1.03
CA THR A 879 9.36 -91.03 0.15
C THR A 879 7.88 -91.41 0.07
N GLN A 880 6.99 -90.48 -0.29
CA GLN A 880 5.58 -90.74 -0.59
C GLN A 880 5.32 -90.99 -2.09
N TRP A 881 4.12 -91.50 -2.42
CA TRP A 881 3.70 -91.86 -3.78
C TRP A 881 2.46 -91.05 -4.19
N ASP A 882 2.48 -90.56 -5.43
CA ASP A 882 1.42 -89.84 -6.13
C ASP A 882 1.23 -90.55 -7.48
N VAL A 883 0.08 -91.22 -7.69
CA VAL A 883 -0.13 -92.18 -8.80
C VAL A 883 -0.96 -91.61 -9.96
N ASP A 884 -1.86 -90.63 -9.72
CA ASP A 884 -2.51 -89.86 -10.80
C ASP A 884 -1.80 -88.53 -11.14
N ASN A 885 -0.72 -88.23 -10.39
CA ASN A 885 0.28 -87.18 -10.62
C ASN A 885 -0.24 -85.75 -10.32
N ASP A 886 -1.13 -85.61 -9.33
CA ASP A 886 -1.81 -84.34 -8.99
C ASP A 886 -1.12 -83.48 -7.91
N LEU A 887 0.02 -83.95 -7.38
CA LEU A 887 0.80 -83.36 -6.27
C LEU A 887 0.18 -83.48 -4.87
N ILE A 888 -0.81 -84.36 -4.69
CA ILE A 888 -1.31 -84.80 -3.38
C ILE A 888 -0.96 -86.28 -3.22
N PRO A 889 -0.39 -86.74 -2.09
CA PRO A 889 -0.10 -88.16 -1.91
C PRO A 889 -1.37 -89.03 -1.92
N ASP A 890 -1.29 -90.24 -2.50
CA ASP A 890 -2.41 -91.18 -2.69
C ASP A 890 -3.26 -91.40 -1.41
N GLN A 891 -2.62 -91.35 -0.24
CA GLN A 891 -3.26 -91.57 1.07
C GLN A 891 -4.15 -90.41 1.56
N CYS A 892 -4.15 -89.28 0.86
CA CYS A 892 -4.76 -88.01 1.28
C CYS A 892 -6.00 -87.60 0.45
N GLN A 893 -6.29 -88.25 -0.69
CA GLN A 893 -7.49 -87.96 -1.50
C GLN A 893 -8.82 -88.37 -0.80
N ALA A 894 -9.88 -87.57 -0.98
CA ALA A 894 -11.14 -87.70 -0.23
C ALA A 894 -12.37 -88.10 -1.08
N CYS A 895 -13.25 -88.95 -0.52
CA CYS A 895 -14.45 -89.45 -1.19
C CYS A 895 -15.66 -88.47 -1.17
N PRO A 896 -16.50 -88.42 -2.22
CA PRO A 896 -17.68 -87.54 -2.26
C PRO A 896 -18.75 -87.80 -1.19
N SER A 897 -19.48 -86.75 -0.82
CA SER A 897 -20.36 -86.71 0.36
C SER A 897 -21.64 -87.54 0.29
N ILE A 898 -22.10 -87.98 1.47
CA ILE A 898 -23.32 -88.76 1.69
C ILE A 898 -24.54 -87.81 1.75
N LEU A 899 -25.52 -88.02 0.87
CA LEU A 899 -26.70 -87.17 0.72
C LEU A 899 -27.95 -87.83 1.32
N SER A 900 -28.53 -87.24 2.36
CA SER A 900 -29.90 -87.57 2.78
C SER A 900 -30.91 -86.97 1.79
N TYR A 901 -31.89 -87.75 1.35
CA TYR A 901 -32.90 -87.32 0.40
C TYR A 901 -34.27 -87.94 0.72
N CYS A 902 -35.36 -87.39 0.17
CA CYS A 902 -36.74 -87.82 0.46
C CYS A 902 -37.16 -87.55 1.93
N THR A 903 -38.47 -87.59 2.20
CA THR A 903 -39.00 -87.32 3.55
C THR A 903 -39.41 -88.63 4.23
N ALA A 904 -39.07 -88.77 5.52
CA ALA A 904 -39.55 -89.88 6.35
C ALA A 904 -41.06 -89.82 6.56
N GLY A 905 -41.70 -90.99 6.70
CA GLY A 905 -43.09 -91.05 7.16
C GLY A 905 -43.16 -90.98 8.69
N THR A 906 -43.98 -90.06 9.21
CA THR A 906 -44.30 -90.01 10.64
C THR A 906 -45.12 -91.25 11.04
N THR A 907 -44.67 -91.97 12.07
CA THR A 907 -45.41 -93.12 12.62
C THR A 907 -46.65 -92.72 13.41
N THR A 908 -47.50 -93.68 13.75
CA THR A 908 -48.65 -93.46 14.64
C THR A 908 -48.24 -92.95 16.03
N SER A 909 -47.03 -93.29 16.47
CA SER A 909 -46.40 -92.81 17.72
C SER A 909 -45.66 -91.46 17.57
N GLY A 910 -45.72 -90.82 16.39
CA GLY A 910 -45.10 -89.51 16.11
C GLY A 910 -43.63 -89.55 15.66
N CYS A 911 -43.05 -90.73 15.45
CA CYS A 911 -41.63 -90.87 15.13
C CYS A 911 -41.32 -90.62 13.65
N ASN A 912 -40.28 -89.82 13.37
CA ASN A 912 -39.77 -89.58 12.01
C ASN A 912 -38.41 -90.26 11.87
N ALA A 913 -38.36 -91.46 11.28
CA ALA A 913 -37.13 -92.25 11.20
C ALA A 913 -36.12 -91.66 10.20
N THR A 914 -34.88 -91.48 10.65
CA THR A 914 -33.80 -90.81 9.92
C THR A 914 -32.64 -91.77 9.62
N MET A 915 -32.34 -91.97 8.34
CA MET A 915 -31.13 -92.61 7.85
C MET A 915 -29.92 -91.69 8.01
N SER A 916 -28.80 -92.28 8.42
CA SER A 916 -27.46 -91.73 8.39
C SER A 916 -26.44 -92.84 8.04
N ALA A 917 -25.19 -92.45 7.84
CA ALA A 917 -24.08 -93.38 7.70
C ALA A 917 -22.84 -92.87 8.46
N SER A 918 -21.89 -93.75 8.73
CA SER A 918 -20.60 -93.43 9.34
C SER A 918 -19.48 -94.27 8.69
N GLY A 919 -18.27 -93.70 8.61
CA GLY A 919 -17.16 -94.23 7.82
C GLY A 919 -17.23 -93.86 6.34
N ASN A 920 -16.21 -94.29 5.57
CA ASN A 920 -16.11 -94.03 4.13
C ASN A 920 -16.62 -95.24 3.30
N PRO A 921 -17.39 -95.03 2.22
CA PRO A 921 -17.87 -96.10 1.34
C PRO A 921 -16.80 -96.58 0.34
N SER A 922 -15.59 -96.82 0.82
CA SER A 922 -14.43 -97.33 0.07
C SER A 922 -14.64 -98.80 -0.32
N LEU A 923 -14.24 -99.19 -1.53
CA LEU A 923 -14.34 -100.58 -2.01
C LEU A 923 -13.15 -101.46 -1.63
N SER A 924 -11.98 -100.86 -1.38
CA SER A 924 -10.79 -101.52 -0.85
C SER A 924 -10.87 -101.82 0.65
N ALA A 925 -11.66 -101.05 1.41
CA ALA A 925 -11.96 -101.34 2.81
C ALA A 925 -12.78 -102.65 2.98
N PRO A 926 -12.44 -103.55 3.93
CA PRO A 926 -13.18 -104.80 4.16
C PRO A 926 -14.40 -104.65 5.07
N SER A 927 -14.48 -103.56 5.86
CA SER A 927 -15.51 -103.28 6.87
C SER A 927 -15.49 -101.79 7.24
N GLY A 928 -16.48 -101.34 8.01
CA GLY A 928 -16.44 -100.02 8.67
C GLY A 928 -17.37 -98.94 8.10
N PHE A 929 -18.05 -99.19 6.97
CA PHE A 929 -19.09 -98.27 6.48
C PHE A 929 -20.47 -98.67 7.01
N VAL A 930 -20.92 -98.03 8.08
CA VAL A 930 -22.13 -98.43 8.83
C VAL A 930 -23.32 -97.55 8.46
N LEU A 931 -24.32 -98.16 7.83
CA LEU A 931 -25.62 -97.53 7.53
C LEU A 931 -26.54 -97.69 8.74
N THR A 932 -27.12 -96.59 9.22
CA THR A 932 -27.99 -96.59 10.41
C THR A 932 -29.31 -95.89 10.13
N ALA A 933 -30.42 -96.48 10.56
CA ALA A 933 -31.72 -95.84 10.70
C ALA A 933 -31.97 -95.55 12.18
N SER A 934 -32.08 -94.28 12.56
CA SER A 934 -32.37 -93.82 13.93
C SER A 934 -33.75 -93.16 14.02
N ASN A 935 -34.20 -92.80 15.22
CA ASN A 935 -35.53 -92.24 15.47
C ASN A 935 -36.68 -93.15 15.02
N VAL A 936 -36.43 -94.47 15.01
CA VAL A 936 -37.44 -95.50 14.77
C VAL A 936 -38.19 -95.73 16.09
N GLU A 937 -39.45 -96.20 16.05
CA GLU A 937 -40.12 -96.57 17.30
C GLU A 937 -39.42 -97.79 17.95
N GLY A 938 -39.29 -97.79 19.28
CA GLY A 938 -38.68 -98.88 20.03
C GLY A 938 -39.49 -100.19 20.01
N GLN A 939 -38.76 -101.29 20.19
CA GLN A 939 -39.22 -102.68 20.26
C GLN A 939 -40.02 -103.15 19.04
N LYS A 940 -39.69 -102.65 17.85
CA LYS A 940 -40.26 -103.07 16.56
C LYS A 940 -39.30 -104.00 15.81
N GLN A 941 -39.77 -104.53 14.69
CA GLN A 941 -38.93 -105.20 13.71
C GLN A 941 -38.81 -104.33 12.45
N GLY A 942 -37.63 -104.35 11.83
CA GLY A 942 -37.37 -103.67 10.56
C GLY A 942 -36.16 -104.24 9.82
N LEU A 943 -35.85 -103.63 8.67
CA LEU A 943 -34.68 -103.94 7.84
C LEU A 943 -34.30 -102.73 6.96
N LEU A 944 -33.05 -102.69 6.51
CA LEU A 944 -32.61 -101.78 5.45
C LEU A 944 -32.76 -102.46 4.08
N PHE A 945 -32.97 -101.68 3.03
CA PHE A 945 -32.97 -102.14 1.64
C PHE A 945 -32.46 -101.06 0.69
N TYR A 946 -31.76 -101.46 -0.36
CA TYR A 946 -31.13 -100.52 -1.31
C TYR A 946 -31.36 -100.89 -2.78
N GLY A 947 -31.06 -99.94 -3.66
CA GLY A 947 -31.02 -100.11 -5.11
C GLY A 947 -30.00 -99.13 -5.73
N VAL A 948 -29.56 -99.42 -6.96
CA VAL A 948 -28.54 -98.64 -7.68
C VAL A 948 -29.07 -97.92 -8.93
N LEU A 949 -30.38 -98.01 -9.21
CA LEU A 949 -31.01 -97.36 -10.36
C LEU A 949 -31.56 -95.93 -10.06
N GLY A 950 -31.00 -95.29 -9.03
CA GLY A 950 -31.39 -93.97 -8.54
C GLY A 950 -32.62 -93.97 -7.63
N PRO A 951 -33.07 -92.76 -7.23
CA PRO A 951 -34.17 -92.58 -6.30
C PRO A 951 -35.53 -92.90 -6.93
N LYS A 952 -36.53 -93.05 -6.06
CA LYS A 952 -37.96 -93.13 -6.37
C LYS A 952 -38.72 -92.09 -5.54
N ASN A 953 -39.95 -91.79 -5.92
CA ASN A 953 -40.90 -91.06 -5.07
C ASN A 953 -42.30 -91.63 -5.36
N THR A 954 -42.87 -92.38 -4.41
CA THR A 954 -44.22 -92.95 -4.50
C THR A 954 -44.73 -93.22 -3.09
N VAL A 955 -45.95 -92.81 -2.75
CA VAL A 955 -46.57 -93.12 -1.45
C VAL A 955 -46.56 -94.64 -1.21
N TRP A 956 -46.07 -95.07 -0.05
CA TRP A 956 -45.74 -96.47 0.26
C TRP A 956 -46.96 -97.39 0.25
N ALA A 957 -48.05 -96.94 0.88
CA ALA A 957 -49.33 -97.64 0.92
C ALA A 957 -50.49 -96.63 1.05
N PRO A 958 -51.71 -96.95 0.61
CA PRO A 958 -52.88 -96.08 0.79
C PRO A 958 -53.09 -95.70 2.27
N GLY A 959 -53.11 -94.40 2.57
CA GLY A 959 -53.24 -93.88 3.93
C GLY A 959 -51.95 -93.78 4.74
N SER A 960 -50.79 -94.16 4.19
CA SER A 960 -49.49 -93.96 4.85
C SER A 960 -48.92 -92.56 4.59
N SER A 961 -48.28 -91.99 5.61
CA SER A 961 -47.39 -90.81 5.52
C SER A 961 -46.07 -91.09 4.79
N SER A 962 -45.70 -92.37 4.64
CA SER A 962 -44.40 -92.79 4.11
C SER A 962 -44.30 -92.75 2.59
N VAL A 963 -43.11 -92.42 2.10
CA VAL A 963 -42.74 -92.45 0.67
C VAL A 963 -41.70 -93.53 0.43
N LEU A 964 -41.90 -94.35 -0.60
CA LEU A 964 -40.89 -95.28 -1.11
C LEU A 964 -39.87 -94.51 -1.97
N CYS A 965 -38.65 -94.39 -1.45
CA CYS A 965 -37.62 -93.51 -1.97
C CYS A 965 -36.54 -94.25 -2.78
N VAL A 966 -36.58 -95.58 -2.83
CA VAL A 966 -35.64 -96.44 -3.57
C VAL A 966 -36.33 -97.13 -4.75
N LYS A 967 -35.66 -97.19 -5.90
CA LYS A 967 -36.16 -97.78 -7.14
C LYS A 967 -35.79 -99.26 -7.27
N SER A 968 -36.73 -100.07 -7.77
CA SER A 968 -36.55 -101.51 -8.02
C SER A 968 -35.67 -101.80 -9.25
N PRO A 969 -34.89 -102.90 -9.29
CA PRO A 969 -34.82 -103.97 -8.28
C PRO A 969 -34.12 -103.52 -6.99
N THR A 970 -34.60 -104.02 -5.86
CA THR A 970 -34.06 -103.69 -4.53
C THR A 970 -33.56 -104.93 -3.81
N GLN A 971 -32.40 -104.81 -3.17
CA GLN A 971 -31.82 -105.85 -2.32
C GLN A 971 -32.15 -105.53 -0.86
N ARG A 972 -32.51 -106.56 -0.09
CA ARG A 972 -32.76 -106.43 1.36
C ARG A 972 -31.52 -106.84 2.13
N LEU A 973 -31.20 -106.07 3.16
CA LEU A 973 -30.23 -106.42 4.19
C LEU A 973 -30.91 -107.33 5.25
N PRO A 974 -30.16 -107.95 6.17
CA PRO A 974 -30.73 -108.70 7.29
C PRO A 974 -31.73 -107.87 8.12
N ALA A 975 -32.73 -108.53 8.67
CA ALA A 975 -33.76 -107.90 9.52
C ALA A 975 -33.40 -108.02 11.01
N SER A 976 -33.72 -106.98 11.79
CA SER A 976 -33.42 -106.90 13.23
C SER A 976 -34.59 -106.36 14.05
N ASN A 977 -34.43 -106.33 15.38
CA ASN A 977 -35.24 -105.53 16.29
C ASN A 977 -34.65 -104.11 16.39
N THR A 978 -35.49 -103.09 16.62
CA THR A 978 -35.08 -101.68 16.75
C THR A 978 -34.47 -101.31 18.10
N GLY A 979 -34.48 -102.18 19.11
CA GLY A 979 -34.03 -101.82 20.46
C GLY A 979 -34.94 -100.75 21.08
N GLY A 980 -34.40 -99.87 21.92
CA GLY A 980 -35.16 -98.75 22.51
C GLY A 980 -36.37 -99.17 23.36
N THR A 981 -37.32 -98.24 23.52
CA THR A 981 -38.47 -98.29 24.41
C THR A 981 -39.76 -98.27 23.60
N SER A 982 -40.68 -99.23 23.83
CA SER A 982 -41.93 -99.28 23.06
C SER A 982 -42.79 -98.02 23.30
N GLY A 983 -43.25 -97.39 22.23
CA GLY A 983 -43.98 -96.11 22.27
C GLY A 983 -43.09 -94.86 22.20
N ALA A 984 -41.76 -95.01 22.29
CA ALA A 984 -40.80 -93.92 22.14
C ALA A 984 -40.02 -94.03 20.83
N CYS A 985 -39.42 -92.92 20.40
CA CYS A 985 -38.67 -92.78 19.14
C CYS A 985 -37.15 -92.94 19.35
N ASP A 986 -36.75 -93.87 20.22
CA ASP A 986 -35.37 -94.14 20.64
C ASP A 986 -34.78 -95.41 20.00
N GLY A 987 -35.49 -96.02 19.04
CA GLY A 987 -35.07 -97.23 18.33
C GLY A 987 -34.13 -96.95 17.16
N THR A 988 -33.20 -97.89 16.92
CA THR A 988 -32.20 -97.85 15.85
C THR A 988 -32.07 -99.19 15.11
N ILE A 989 -31.65 -99.15 13.84
CA ILE A 989 -31.26 -100.31 13.03
C ILE A 989 -29.95 -99.96 12.33
N ALA A 990 -28.86 -100.67 12.62
CA ALA A 990 -27.56 -100.45 12.01
C ALA A 990 -27.05 -101.71 11.29
N VAL A 991 -26.39 -101.53 10.13
CA VAL A 991 -25.68 -102.60 9.42
C VAL A 991 -24.40 -102.05 8.78
N ASP A 992 -23.27 -102.73 8.96
CA ASP A 992 -22.07 -102.51 8.16
C ASP A 992 -22.33 -102.98 6.72
N PHE A 993 -22.42 -102.03 5.80
CA PHE A 993 -22.69 -102.27 4.39
C PHE A 993 -21.47 -102.85 3.68
N GLN A 994 -20.26 -102.49 4.12
CA GLN A 994 -19.02 -102.96 3.51
C GLN A 994 -18.77 -104.44 3.84
N SER A 995 -18.94 -104.82 5.11
CA SER A 995 -18.97 -106.24 5.52
C SER A 995 -20.06 -107.06 4.81
N TYR A 996 -21.19 -106.42 4.45
CA TYR A 996 -22.24 -107.05 3.64
C TYR A 996 -21.82 -107.24 2.17
N LEU A 997 -21.22 -106.22 1.53
CA LEU A 997 -20.72 -106.31 0.15
C LEU A 997 -19.62 -107.36 0.01
N ALA A 998 -18.66 -107.42 0.93
CA ALA A 998 -17.57 -108.40 0.92
C ALA A 998 -18.06 -109.87 0.90
N THR A 999 -19.24 -110.14 1.46
CA THR A 999 -19.88 -111.47 1.46
C THR A 999 -20.91 -111.66 0.34
N HIS A 1000 -21.33 -110.58 -0.34
CA HIS A 1000 -22.34 -110.60 -1.40
C HIS A 1000 -21.92 -109.76 -2.63
N PRO A 1001 -20.72 -109.97 -3.22
CA PRO A 1001 -20.10 -109.02 -4.17
C PRO A 1001 -20.83 -108.87 -5.51
N ALA A 1002 -21.83 -109.72 -5.81
CA ALA A 1002 -22.67 -109.64 -7.01
C ALA A 1002 -24.17 -109.45 -6.68
N ALA A 1003 -24.50 -108.87 -5.53
CA ALA A 1003 -25.87 -108.52 -5.17
C ALA A 1003 -26.50 -107.58 -6.22
N LEU A 1004 -27.80 -107.77 -6.52
CA LEU A 1004 -28.51 -107.21 -7.69
C LEU A 1004 -27.98 -107.66 -9.08
N GLY A 1005 -26.99 -108.56 -9.14
CA GLY A 1005 -26.58 -109.26 -10.36
C GLY A 1005 -25.42 -108.64 -11.13
N GLN A 1006 -24.73 -107.63 -10.57
CA GLN A 1006 -23.50 -107.02 -11.08
C GLN A 1006 -22.54 -106.72 -9.92
N PRO A 1007 -21.22 -106.67 -10.13
CA PRO A 1007 -20.27 -106.18 -9.12
C PRO A 1007 -20.34 -104.67 -8.94
N PHE A 1008 -19.95 -104.19 -7.75
CA PHE A 1008 -19.79 -102.77 -7.46
C PHE A 1008 -18.43 -102.26 -7.97
N VAL A 1009 -18.39 -101.01 -8.39
CA VAL A 1009 -17.17 -100.31 -8.86
C VAL A 1009 -17.13 -98.88 -8.28
N ALA A 1010 -15.94 -98.27 -8.23
CA ALA A 1010 -15.83 -96.87 -7.80
C ALA A 1010 -16.71 -95.97 -8.69
N GLY A 1011 -17.39 -95.00 -8.10
CA GLY A 1011 -18.44 -94.20 -8.74
C GLY A 1011 -19.86 -94.79 -8.69
N THR A 1012 -20.10 -95.95 -8.06
CA THR A 1012 -21.46 -96.53 -7.99
C THR A 1012 -22.34 -95.78 -6.98
N VAL A 1013 -23.42 -95.14 -7.47
CA VAL A 1013 -24.37 -94.39 -6.63
C VAL A 1013 -25.43 -95.34 -6.03
N VAL A 1014 -25.33 -95.58 -4.73
CA VAL A 1014 -26.22 -96.47 -3.95
C VAL A 1014 -27.31 -95.65 -3.27
N ASN A 1015 -28.54 -96.13 -3.31
CA ASN A 1015 -29.71 -95.48 -2.70
C ASN A 1015 -30.35 -96.45 -1.69
N VAL A 1016 -30.34 -96.13 -0.39
CA VAL A 1016 -30.81 -96.99 0.72
C VAL A 1016 -31.93 -96.34 1.53
N GLN A 1017 -32.82 -97.17 2.09
CA GLN A 1017 -33.93 -96.76 2.96
C GLN A 1017 -34.23 -97.88 3.97
N ALA A 1018 -34.79 -97.54 5.13
CA ALA A 1018 -35.26 -98.51 6.12
C ALA A 1018 -36.79 -98.69 6.10
N TRP A 1019 -37.23 -99.90 6.39
CA TRP A 1019 -38.64 -100.29 6.57
C TRP A 1019 -38.83 -100.91 7.95
N PHE A 1020 -39.95 -100.59 8.61
CA PHE A 1020 -40.27 -101.10 9.94
C PHE A 1020 -41.78 -101.10 10.23
N ARG A 1021 -42.17 -101.78 11.31
CA ARG A 1021 -43.59 -101.93 11.75
C ARG A 1021 -44.06 -100.71 12.57
N ASP A 1022 -45.31 -100.32 12.36
CA ASP A 1022 -45.95 -99.12 12.93
C ASP A 1022 -47.37 -99.48 13.44
N PRO A 1023 -47.54 -99.96 14.69
CA PRO A 1023 -48.84 -100.31 15.28
C PRO A 1023 -49.71 -99.06 15.55
N PRO A 1024 -51.04 -99.17 15.72
CA PRO A 1024 -51.70 -100.18 16.57
C PRO A 1024 -52.39 -101.35 15.85
N ALA A 1025 -52.37 -101.43 14.52
CA ALA A 1025 -52.99 -102.53 13.76
C ALA A 1025 -51.95 -103.55 13.26
N PRO A 1026 -52.28 -104.86 13.20
CA PRO A 1026 -51.37 -105.88 12.66
C PRO A 1026 -51.33 -105.81 11.12
N GLY A 1027 -50.59 -104.84 10.58
CA GLY A 1027 -50.39 -104.67 9.13
C GLY A 1027 -49.79 -103.33 8.72
N THR A 1028 -49.85 -102.31 9.58
CA THR A 1028 -49.31 -100.96 9.31
C THR A 1028 -47.78 -100.91 9.45
N THR A 1029 -47.14 -100.16 8.54
CA THR A 1029 -45.68 -100.09 8.37
C THR A 1029 -45.28 -98.71 7.87
N SER A 1030 -44.09 -98.28 8.24
CA SER A 1030 -43.52 -96.96 7.90
C SER A 1030 -42.12 -97.10 7.30
N LEU A 1031 -41.66 -96.04 6.63
CA LEU A 1031 -40.35 -95.91 6.01
C LEU A 1031 -39.62 -94.66 6.53
N SER A 1032 -38.30 -94.76 6.64
CA SER A 1032 -37.41 -93.62 6.85
C SER A 1032 -37.37 -92.69 5.62
N ASN A 1033 -36.66 -91.57 5.72
CA ASN A 1033 -36.06 -90.92 4.54
C ASN A 1033 -35.11 -91.88 3.79
N GLY A 1034 -34.66 -91.48 2.61
CA GLY A 1034 -33.59 -92.15 1.87
C GLY A 1034 -32.21 -91.59 2.20
N LEU A 1035 -31.18 -92.38 1.93
CA LEU A 1035 -29.79 -91.96 1.97
C LEU A 1035 -29.10 -92.40 0.68
N GLN A 1036 -28.35 -91.52 0.07
CA GLN A 1036 -27.59 -91.75 -1.15
C GLN A 1036 -26.11 -91.54 -0.88
N PHE A 1037 -25.27 -92.45 -1.39
CA PHE A 1037 -23.81 -92.33 -1.31
C PHE A 1037 -23.18 -92.93 -2.57
N THR A 1038 -21.96 -92.50 -2.87
CA THR A 1038 -21.18 -93.01 -4.01
C THR A 1038 -20.05 -93.87 -3.45
N THR A 1039 -19.89 -95.10 -3.94
CA THR A 1039 -18.74 -95.92 -3.54
C THR A 1039 -17.46 -95.36 -4.14
N CYS A 1040 -16.39 -95.25 -3.35
CA CYS A 1040 -15.07 -94.78 -3.79
C CYS A 1040 -14.06 -95.96 -3.87
N PRO A 1041 -12.80 -95.75 -4.31
CA PRO A 1041 -11.79 -96.80 -4.34
C PRO A 1041 -11.61 -97.55 -3.00
#